data_AF-A0AAJ2GAA0-F1
#
_entry.id   AF-A0AAJ2GAA0-F1
#
_cell.length_a   1.000
_cell.length_b   1.000
_cell.length_c   1.000
_cell.angle_alpha   90.00
_cell.angle_beta   90.00
_cell.angle_gamma   90.00
#
_symmetry.space_group_name_H-M   'P 1'
#
loop_
_entity.id
_entity.type
_entity.pdbx_description
1 polymer ?
#
loop_
_entity_poly.entity_id
_entity_poly.type
_entity_poly.pdbx_seq_one_letter_code
_entity_poly.pdbx_strand_id
1 'polypeptide(L)'
;MSYLHAPRLVFTGDFLSDVSTVNNDTAHYNNATFQPNFQDPGKGATNGWWNPEGGAVFDFQNCAVRQIFLPDGTTQTSQSDDIIIGQAVVGAEGRPTGKMVDLDPDAQMFSALWCVQLRICTANGDLLFKGDITTTSFRDLQMRQLDGGKSNGQPLGASWTSVITNIEWGVLAEQSAFLKTLRATTQNNTLAINMNPFGYYYNHNDGRFSLGRIIGSIGPYFEGEPLTFAPARRLYGINYTPSARSTFFSTSNFLVEPDSKRVSIDFGASFPVADSVGTVTYKQDLRLAVSKVPQTGVASRQTPTFYINPNDFIEIGTLDYQSDPNWLNQTGGIASFSNLPDATMAALSNSQLLLITPSTSQPGQFAIIAREAIDGLVARADNFIQRLDDGQSVNIDFYAYQWGNLLPNTSISITLDPATPDTPVGPQNPISELYGNNFPAEGLTFDGQISTNQQGKAQMLLTGNAIYSPRVYIDGQIYFITYQTATVDQAFGTEQVVVHLRDYFQEIANPVWSDISEMMIQYSNLYPIMSKYVVNLADPAALAEKKKILIFAFSRDINDTMHMPVTRDLSSTKRNTILNWLNNPQIAPKTVVRSEAREARTANPVAPGTALTDKQTRYREAVKAKNGSFPGFSATNDLFENL
;
A
#
# COMPACT_ATOMS: atom_id res chain seq x y z
N MET A 1 -0.69 17.28 -2.17
CA MET A 1 -1.19 16.63 -3.36
C MET A 1 -2.66 17.01 -3.52
N SER A 2 -3.02 17.60 -4.66
CA SER A 2 -4.28 18.35 -4.84
C SER A 2 -5.24 17.69 -5.85
N TYR A 3 -5.30 16.35 -5.95
CA TYR A 3 -6.16 15.65 -6.94
C TYR A 3 -7.66 16.03 -6.86
N LEU A 4 -8.13 16.49 -5.69
CA LEU A 4 -9.51 16.94 -5.49
C LEU A 4 -9.80 18.34 -6.05
N HIS A 5 -8.77 19.16 -6.28
CA HIS A 5 -8.94 20.53 -6.75
C HIS A 5 -9.36 20.56 -8.22
N ALA A 6 -9.98 21.66 -8.62
CA ALA A 6 -10.20 21.94 -10.03
C ALA A 6 -8.94 22.58 -10.66
N PRO A 7 -8.67 22.33 -11.95
CA PRO A 7 -9.34 21.36 -12.82
C PRO A 7 -8.91 19.92 -12.47
N ARG A 8 -9.83 18.96 -12.53
CA ARG A 8 -9.50 17.52 -12.37
C ARG A 8 -10.18 16.66 -13.42
N LEU A 9 -9.56 15.55 -13.78
CA LEU A 9 -10.18 14.48 -14.55
C LEU A 9 -10.41 13.25 -13.67
N VAL A 10 -11.31 12.40 -14.13
CA VAL A 10 -11.55 11.06 -13.61
C VAL A 10 -11.35 10.06 -14.73
N PHE A 11 -10.67 8.95 -14.44
CA PHE A 11 -10.58 7.81 -15.34
C PHE A 11 -10.96 6.52 -14.62
N THR A 12 -11.52 5.57 -15.38
CA THR A 12 -11.94 4.28 -14.83
C THR A 12 -11.69 3.18 -15.84
N GLY A 13 -11.18 2.05 -15.35
CA GLY A 13 -10.99 0.81 -16.10
C GLY A 13 -10.51 -0.29 -15.16
N ASP A 14 -9.81 -1.26 -15.70
CA ASP A 14 -9.18 -2.33 -14.93
C ASP A 14 -7.68 -2.07 -14.77
N PHE A 15 -7.07 -2.76 -13.82
CA PHE A 15 -5.62 -2.91 -13.74
C PHE A 15 -5.27 -4.40 -13.76
N LEU A 16 -4.17 -4.74 -14.42
CA LEU A 16 -3.53 -6.04 -14.31
C LEU A 16 -2.48 -5.97 -13.20
N SER A 17 -2.37 -7.02 -12.39
CA SER A 17 -1.26 -7.16 -11.46
C SER A 17 -0.88 -8.63 -11.24
N ASP A 18 0.10 -9.17 -11.94
CA ASP A 18 0.47 -10.59 -11.85
C ASP A 18 1.54 -10.84 -10.76
N VAL A 19 1.25 -10.50 -9.51
CA VAL A 19 2.20 -10.71 -8.40
C VAL A 19 2.51 -12.19 -8.18
N SER A 20 3.79 -12.52 -7.93
CA SER A 20 4.14 -13.85 -7.44
C SER A 20 3.55 -14.05 -6.06
N THR A 21 3.13 -15.28 -5.75
CA THR A 21 2.53 -15.61 -4.46
C THR A 21 3.33 -16.62 -3.64
N VAL A 22 4.47 -17.10 -4.16
CA VAL A 22 5.37 -17.96 -3.37
C VAL A 22 6.00 -17.15 -2.24
N ASN A 23 6.32 -15.89 -2.48
CA ASN A 23 6.96 -14.97 -1.53
C ASN A 23 6.00 -14.36 -0.49
N ASN A 24 4.72 -14.74 -0.49
CA ASN A 24 3.73 -14.34 0.52
C ASN A 24 3.80 -15.20 1.80
N ASP A 25 4.47 -16.35 1.74
CA ASP A 25 4.58 -17.25 2.89
C ASP A 25 6.01 -17.24 3.43
N THR A 26 6.16 -16.83 4.69
CA THR A 26 7.44 -16.81 5.40
C THR A 26 8.13 -18.17 5.38
N ALA A 27 7.37 -19.26 5.40
CA ALA A 27 7.89 -20.61 5.39
C ALA A 27 8.65 -20.97 4.10
N HIS A 28 8.32 -20.32 2.98
CA HIS A 28 8.95 -20.54 1.69
C HIS A 28 10.33 -19.87 1.57
N TYR A 29 10.69 -18.96 2.49
CA TYR A 29 12.02 -18.35 2.52
C TYR A 29 13.09 -19.31 3.08
N ASN A 30 12.70 -20.32 3.87
CA ASN A 30 13.66 -21.23 4.47
C ASN A 30 14.16 -22.29 3.47
N ASN A 31 15.33 -22.05 2.89
CA ASN A 31 16.00 -22.97 1.96
C ASN A 31 16.17 -24.40 2.51
N ALA A 32 16.37 -24.57 3.82
CA ALA A 32 16.61 -25.88 4.42
C ALA A 32 15.37 -26.77 4.44
N THR A 33 14.17 -26.17 4.41
CA THR A 33 12.89 -26.87 4.47
C THR A 33 12.03 -26.64 3.23
N PHE A 34 12.57 -25.94 2.21
CA PHE A 34 11.86 -25.64 0.98
C PHE A 34 11.52 -26.93 0.22
N GLN A 35 10.31 -27.00 -0.33
CA GLN A 35 9.84 -28.14 -1.11
C GLN A 35 9.46 -27.68 -2.51
N PRO A 36 9.77 -28.44 -3.58
CA PRO A 36 9.47 -28.04 -4.96
C PRO A 36 8.01 -27.68 -5.22
N ASN A 37 7.06 -28.35 -4.55
CA ASN A 37 5.62 -28.08 -4.69
C ASN A 37 5.20 -26.70 -4.17
N PHE A 38 6.05 -26.00 -3.40
CA PHE A 38 5.84 -24.58 -3.06
C PHE A 38 5.91 -23.67 -4.28
N GLN A 39 6.35 -24.17 -5.44
CA GLN A 39 6.30 -23.46 -6.72
C GLN A 39 5.12 -23.84 -7.60
N ASP A 40 4.27 -24.76 -7.15
CA ASP A 40 3.08 -25.19 -7.88
C ASP A 40 1.83 -24.45 -7.37
N PRO A 41 0.83 -24.17 -8.22
CA PRO A 41 -0.41 -23.56 -7.77
C PRO A 41 -1.11 -24.43 -6.71
N GLY A 42 -1.69 -23.81 -5.69
CA GLY A 42 -2.39 -24.53 -4.64
C GLY A 42 -2.89 -23.67 -3.49
N LYS A 43 -3.25 -24.32 -2.38
CA LYS A 43 -3.85 -23.64 -1.22
C LYS A 43 -2.83 -23.42 -0.12
N GLY A 44 -2.66 -22.17 0.30
CA GLY A 44 -1.93 -21.80 1.52
C GLY A 44 -0.46 -22.22 1.54
N ALA A 45 0.10 -22.32 2.75
CA ALA A 45 1.52 -22.62 3.06
C ALA A 45 2.05 -23.99 2.57
N THR A 46 1.20 -24.79 1.93
CA THR A 46 1.60 -26.11 1.42
C THR A 46 2.04 -26.08 -0.04
N ASN A 47 1.71 -25.02 -0.79
CA ASN A 47 2.00 -24.83 -2.22
C ASN A 47 2.23 -23.32 -2.49
N GLY A 48 2.50 -22.93 -3.74
CA GLY A 48 2.80 -21.55 -4.14
C GLY A 48 1.59 -20.63 -4.32
N TRP A 49 0.46 -20.91 -3.68
CA TRP A 49 -0.78 -20.13 -3.75
C TRP A 49 -1.36 -20.00 -5.18
N TRP A 50 -2.04 -18.89 -5.49
CA TRP A 50 -2.86 -18.73 -6.69
C TRP A 50 -2.08 -18.26 -7.93
N ASN A 51 -0.88 -17.68 -7.77
CA ASN A 51 -0.03 -17.21 -8.87
C ASN A 51 1.47 -17.36 -8.56
N PRO A 52 1.98 -18.60 -8.41
CA PRO A 52 3.39 -18.81 -8.08
C PRO A 52 4.34 -18.21 -9.13
N GLU A 53 3.94 -18.24 -10.40
CA GLU A 53 4.73 -17.78 -11.55
C GLU A 53 4.44 -16.32 -11.94
N GLY A 54 3.88 -15.52 -11.05
CA GLY A 54 3.63 -14.10 -11.31
C GLY A 54 4.91 -13.28 -11.58
N GLY A 55 4.88 -12.43 -12.61
CA GLY A 55 5.99 -11.55 -13.01
C GLY A 55 6.01 -10.17 -12.32
N ALA A 56 5.07 -9.91 -11.42
CA ALA A 56 4.87 -8.64 -10.69
C ALA A 56 4.62 -7.42 -11.59
N VAL A 57 4.27 -7.61 -12.86
CA VAL A 57 3.81 -6.57 -13.80
C VAL A 57 2.54 -5.92 -13.28
N PHE A 58 2.54 -4.60 -13.32
CA PHE A 58 1.34 -3.77 -13.19
C PHE A 58 1.04 -3.11 -14.53
N ASP A 59 -0.23 -3.06 -14.95
CA ASP A 59 -0.64 -2.36 -16.17
C ASP A 59 -2.08 -1.82 -16.11
N PHE A 60 -2.35 -0.74 -16.85
CA PHE A 60 -3.70 -0.20 -17.04
C PHE A 60 -4.42 -0.96 -18.17
N GLN A 61 -5.64 -1.42 -17.91
CA GLN A 61 -6.40 -2.26 -18.83
C GLN A 61 -7.78 -1.65 -19.05
N ASN A 62 -8.13 -1.33 -20.30
CA ASN A 62 -9.44 -0.75 -20.64
C ASN A 62 -9.80 0.51 -19.82
N CYS A 63 -8.79 1.29 -19.41
CA CYS A 63 -9.01 2.57 -18.73
C CYS A 63 -9.30 3.67 -19.74
N ALA A 64 -10.29 4.51 -19.43
CA ALA A 64 -10.61 5.69 -20.23
C ALA A 64 -10.98 6.85 -19.32
N VAL A 65 -10.71 8.07 -19.79
CA VAL A 65 -11.18 9.31 -19.15
C VAL A 65 -12.70 9.37 -19.24
N ARG A 66 -13.36 9.55 -18.09
CA ARG A 66 -14.82 9.51 -17.97
C ARG A 66 -15.43 10.88 -17.84
N GLN A 67 -14.82 11.73 -17.03
CA GLN A 67 -15.34 13.03 -16.68
C GLN A 67 -14.18 14.00 -16.43
N ILE A 68 -14.43 15.27 -16.72
CA ILE A 68 -13.60 16.38 -16.24
C ILE A 68 -14.45 17.33 -15.39
N PHE A 69 -13.79 17.98 -14.43
CA PHE A 69 -14.36 18.98 -13.54
C PHE A 69 -13.57 20.28 -13.71
N LEU A 70 -14.28 21.35 -14.00
CA LEU A 70 -13.72 22.65 -14.36
C LEU A 70 -13.66 23.60 -13.15
N PRO A 71 -12.80 24.65 -13.18
CA PRO A 71 -12.67 25.60 -12.08
C PRO A 71 -13.98 26.28 -11.66
N ASP A 72 -14.89 26.52 -12.60
CA ASP A 72 -16.21 27.10 -12.37
C ASP A 72 -17.19 26.16 -11.64
N GLY A 73 -16.78 24.92 -11.36
CA GLY A 73 -17.58 23.92 -10.67
C GLY A 73 -18.47 23.09 -11.57
N THR A 74 -18.36 23.21 -12.90
CA THR A 74 -19.09 22.38 -13.86
C THR A 74 -18.38 21.08 -14.17
N THR A 75 -19.15 20.05 -14.55
CA THR A 75 -18.62 18.78 -15.06
C THR A 75 -18.92 18.63 -16.55
N GLN A 76 -18.02 17.96 -17.27
CA GLN A 76 -18.21 17.58 -18.67
C GLN A 76 -17.92 16.09 -18.85
N THR A 77 -18.73 15.42 -19.67
CA THR A 77 -18.70 13.96 -19.87
C THR A 77 -18.80 13.56 -21.34
N SER A 78 -18.88 14.51 -22.27
CA SER A 78 -18.90 14.25 -23.71
C SER A 78 -17.60 14.66 -24.37
N GLN A 79 -17.12 13.84 -25.31
CA GLN A 79 -15.95 14.16 -26.15
C GLN A 79 -16.15 15.43 -27.00
N SER A 80 -17.40 15.85 -27.24
CA SER A 80 -17.71 17.12 -27.89
C SER A 80 -17.34 18.34 -27.04
N ASP A 81 -17.29 18.18 -25.72
CA ASP A 81 -16.99 19.26 -24.78
C ASP A 81 -15.47 19.45 -24.65
N ASP A 82 -14.73 18.35 -24.55
CA ASP A 82 -13.27 18.33 -24.58
C ASP A 82 -12.74 17.00 -25.15
N ILE A 83 -11.73 17.08 -26.01
CA ILE A 83 -11.17 15.93 -26.72
C ILE A 83 -10.58 14.86 -25.79
N ILE A 84 -10.23 15.20 -24.55
CA ILE A 84 -9.64 14.24 -23.60
C ILE A 84 -10.67 13.21 -23.10
N ILE A 85 -11.95 13.54 -23.15
CA ILE A 85 -12.99 12.66 -22.63
C ILE A 85 -13.15 11.45 -23.57
N GLY A 86 -13.22 10.25 -22.99
CA GLY A 86 -13.28 8.98 -23.72
C GLY A 86 -11.92 8.45 -24.18
N GLN A 87 -10.84 9.20 -24.01
CA GLN A 87 -9.50 8.78 -24.45
C GLN A 87 -8.89 7.74 -23.52
N ALA A 88 -8.05 6.89 -24.09
CA ALA A 88 -7.48 5.74 -23.41
C ALA A 88 -6.40 6.19 -22.41
N VAL A 89 -6.49 5.66 -21.19
CA VAL A 89 -5.42 5.74 -20.19
C VAL A 89 -4.65 4.43 -20.25
N VAL A 90 -3.41 4.50 -20.68
CA VAL A 90 -2.57 3.34 -20.95
C VAL A 90 -1.22 3.52 -20.29
N GLY A 91 -0.47 2.43 -20.19
CA GLY A 91 0.88 2.48 -19.65
C GLY A 91 1.96 2.78 -20.68
N ALA A 92 3.19 2.34 -20.38
CA ALA A 92 4.37 2.63 -21.18
C ALA A 92 4.32 1.98 -22.58
N GLU A 93 5.00 2.59 -23.55
CA GLU A 93 5.19 1.99 -24.87
C GLU A 93 6.46 1.14 -24.92
N GLY A 94 6.36 -0.06 -25.48
CA GLY A 94 7.51 -0.95 -25.72
C GLY A 94 8.13 -1.58 -24.47
N ARG A 95 7.54 -1.39 -23.28
CA ARG A 95 7.99 -2.00 -22.01
C ARG A 95 6.81 -2.23 -21.05
N PRO A 96 6.97 -3.08 -20.01
CA PRO A 96 5.99 -3.16 -18.94
C PRO A 96 5.73 -1.79 -18.31
N THR A 97 4.45 -1.54 -18.00
CA THR A 97 3.96 -0.25 -17.48
C THR A 97 4.56 0.09 -16.13
N GLY A 98 4.56 -0.87 -15.21
CA GLY A 98 5.28 -0.80 -13.94
C GLY A 98 5.27 -2.14 -13.23
N LYS A 99 5.54 -2.12 -11.92
CA LYS A 99 5.53 -3.29 -11.06
C LYS A 99 4.67 -3.07 -9.81
N MET A 100 4.04 -4.13 -9.30
CA MET A 100 3.40 -4.14 -7.99
C MET A 100 4.08 -5.19 -7.11
N VAL A 101 4.48 -4.81 -5.91
CA VAL A 101 5.11 -5.73 -4.94
C VAL A 101 4.70 -5.37 -3.52
N ASP A 102 4.60 -6.38 -2.67
CA ASP A 102 4.45 -6.19 -1.23
C ASP A 102 5.72 -5.60 -0.62
N LEU A 103 5.63 -5.09 0.61
CA LEU A 103 6.82 -4.65 1.34
C LEU A 103 7.67 -5.84 1.78
N ASP A 104 7.02 -6.86 2.34
CA ASP A 104 7.62 -8.03 2.99
C ASP A 104 6.48 -9.06 3.28
N PRO A 105 6.76 -10.37 3.40
CA PRO A 105 5.74 -11.37 3.79
C PRO A 105 5.02 -11.05 5.12
N ASP A 106 5.66 -10.35 6.05
CA ASP A 106 5.05 -9.92 7.32
C ASP A 106 4.37 -8.53 7.21
N ALA A 107 4.45 -7.88 6.04
CA ALA A 107 3.90 -6.54 5.77
C ALA A 107 3.18 -6.46 4.40
N GLN A 108 2.39 -7.49 4.06
CA GLN A 108 1.64 -7.60 2.80
C GLN A 108 0.54 -6.53 2.61
N MET A 109 0.19 -5.78 3.66
CA MET A 109 -0.83 -4.72 3.62
C MET A 109 -0.28 -3.36 3.18
N PHE A 110 0.89 -3.32 2.53
CA PHE A 110 1.58 -2.09 2.12
C PHE A 110 2.14 -2.17 0.70
N SER A 111 1.45 -2.87 -0.20
CA SER A 111 1.95 -3.08 -1.56
C SER A 111 2.13 -1.78 -2.33
N ALA A 112 3.26 -1.70 -3.02
CA ALA A 112 3.71 -0.51 -3.72
C ALA A 112 3.64 -0.68 -5.23
N LEU A 113 3.24 0.41 -5.90
CA LEU A 113 3.44 0.60 -7.32
C LEU A 113 4.83 1.19 -7.56
N TRP A 114 5.57 0.58 -8.48
CA TRP A 114 6.92 0.97 -8.84
C TRP A 114 7.03 1.27 -10.32
N CYS A 115 7.73 2.36 -10.64
CA CYS A 115 8.17 2.66 -12.02
C CYS A 115 7.00 2.78 -13.02
N VAL A 116 5.79 3.11 -12.53
CA VAL A 116 4.59 3.15 -13.35
C VAL A 116 4.63 4.39 -14.23
N GLN A 117 4.52 4.21 -15.55
CA GLN A 117 4.27 5.32 -16.46
C GLN A 117 2.81 5.35 -16.87
N LEU A 118 2.23 6.54 -16.91
CA LEU A 118 0.86 6.76 -17.39
C LEU A 118 0.92 7.59 -18.68
N ARG A 119 0.10 7.23 -19.66
CA ARG A 119 -0.14 8.01 -20.87
C ARG A 119 -1.64 8.14 -21.10
N ILE A 120 -2.06 9.29 -21.61
CA ILE A 120 -3.39 9.46 -22.20
C ILE A 120 -3.20 9.64 -23.70
N CYS A 121 -3.83 8.76 -24.47
CA CYS A 121 -3.68 8.72 -25.93
C CYS A 121 -5.04 8.75 -26.62
N THR A 122 -5.09 9.32 -27.82
CA THR A 122 -6.28 9.27 -28.66
C THR A 122 -6.57 7.83 -29.10
N ALA A 123 -7.77 7.58 -29.63
CA ALA A 123 -8.11 6.28 -30.25
C ALA A 123 -7.13 5.86 -31.38
N ASN A 124 -6.43 6.82 -32.02
CA ASN A 124 -5.43 6.55 -33.06
C ASN A 124 -4.02 6.32 -32.49
N GLY A 125 -3.84 6.43 -31.17
CA GLY A 125 -2.55 6.30 -30.49
C GLY A 125 -1.76 7.61 -30.34
N ASP A 126 -2.32 8.76 -30.76
CA ASP A 126 -1.65 10.05 -30.63
C ASP A 126 -1.59 10.48 -29.16
N LEU A 127 -0.44 10.97 -28.71
CA LEU A 127 -0.22 11.36 -27.32
C LEU A 127 -0.95 12.67 -26.98
N LEU A 128 -1.71 12.66 -25.87
CA LEU A 128 -2.19 13.87 -25.20
C LEU A 128 -1.23 14.29 -24.09
N PHE A 129 -0.92 13.40 -23.15
CA PHE A 129 0.23 13.58 -22.26
C PHE A 129 0.72 12.24 -21.71
N LYS A 130 1.97 12.21 -21.22
CA LYS A 130 2.51 11.11 -20.42
C LYS A 130 3.33 11.63 -19.25
N GLY A 131 3.57 10.78 -18.26
CA GLY A 131 4.51 11.03 -17.18
C GLY A 131 4.68 9.82 -16.27
N ASP A 132 5.62 9.91 -15.34
CA ASP A 132 5.98 8.83 -14.43
C ASP A 132 5.33 9.04 -13.05
N ILE A 133 4.56 8.05 -12.60
CA ILE A 133 4.00 8.02 -11.25
C ILE A 133 5.13 7.68 -10.29
N THR A 134 5.36 8.56 -9.32
CA THR A 134 6.34 8.31 -8.26
C THR A 134 5.90 7.11 -7.43
N THR A 135 6.86 6.27 -7.03
CA THR A 135 6.61 5.07 -6.22
C THR A 135 5.72 5.39 -5.03
N THR A 136 4.65 4.62 -4.84
CA THR A 136 3.76 4.76 -3.69
C THR A 136 3.21 3.43 -3.23
N SER A 137 3.17 3.22 -1.92
CA SER A 137 2.38 2.15 -1.30
C SER A 137 0.92 2.56 -1.17
N PHE A 138 0.01 1.59 -1.22
CA PHE A 138 -1.37 1.91 -0.90
C PHE A 138 -1.52 2.17 0.60
N ARG A 139 -2.55 2.95 0.92
CA ARG A 139 -3.01 3.25 2.27
C ARG A 139 -4.53 3.19 2.31
N ASP A 140 -5.09 3.39 3.49
CA ASP A 140 -6.55 3.47 3.71
C ASP A 140 -7.30 2.21 3.22
N LEU A 141 -6.67 1.04 3.41
CA LEU A 141 -7.21 -0.27 3.07
C LEU A 141 -8.50 -0.52 3.86
N GLN A 142 -9.60 -0.76 3.16
CA GLN A 142 -10.91 -0.88 3.77
C GLN A 142 -11.78 -1.88 3.02
N MET A 143 -12.71 -2.51 3.75
CA MET A 143 -13.73 -3.36 3.14
C MET A 143 -14.64 -2.50 2.27
N ARG A 144 -14.62 -2.78 0.97
CA ARG A 144 -15.37 -2.02 -0.03
C ARG A 144 -16.48 -2.85 -0.66
N GLN A 145 -16.18 -4.11 -0.94
CA GLN A 145 -17.14 -5.06 -1.45
C GLN A 145 -17.82 -5.80 -0.29
N LEU A 146 -18.97 -5.26 0.13
CA LEU A 146 -19.70 -5.73 1.32
C LEU A 146 -20.67 -6.88 1.01
N ASP A 147 -20.95 -7.12 -0.27
CA ASP A 147 -21.65 -8.29 -0.79
C ASP A 147 -20.87 -8.88 -1.96
N GLY A 148 -20.97 -10.20 -2.20
CA GLY A 148 -20.32 -10.85 -3.36
C GLY A 148 -18.79 -10.98 -3.32
N GLY A 149 -18.09 -10.40 -2.33
CA GLY A 149 -16.61 -10.36 -2.28
C GLY A 149 -15.89 -11.71 -2.15
N LYS A 150 -16.64 -12.80 -1.90
CA LYS A 150 -16.10 -14.17 -1.97
C LYS A 150 -15.82 -14.63 -3.40
N SER A 151 -16.48 -14.03 -4.39
CA SER A 151 -16.39 -14.47 -5.79
C SER A 151 -15.03 -14.18 -6.43
N ASN A 152 -14.43 -13.03 -6.10
CA ASN A 152 -13.13 -12.59 -6.58
C ASN A 152 -11.99 -12.91 -5.59
N GLY A 153 -12.31 -13.03 -4.30
CA GLY A 153 -11.37 -13.41 -3.24
C GLY A 153 -10.71 -12.23 -2.53
N GLN A 154 -10.88 -11.00 -3.03
CA GLN A 154 -10.37 -9.76 -2.41
C GLN A 154 -11.48 -8.71 -2.24
N PRO A 155 -12.14 -8.63 -1.07
CA PRO A 155 -13.23 -7.68 -0.83
C PRO A 155 -12.74 -6.26 -0.45
N LEU A 156 -11.43 -6.08 -0.23
CA LEU A 156 -10.85 -4.80 0.17
C LEU A 156 -10.62 -3.89 -1.05
N GLY A 157 -10.64 -2.59 -0.79
CA GLY A 157 -10.11 -1.55 -1.66
C GLY A 157 -9.17 -0.65 -0.89
N ALA A 158 -8.31 0.09 -1.59
CA ALA A 158 -7.31 0.97 -0.99
C ALA A 158 -7.15 2.26 -1.82
N SER A 159 -6.16 3.08 -1.48
CA SER A 159 -5.77 4.27 -2.24
C SER A 159 -4.27 4.31 -2.48
N TRP A 160 -3.86 4.37 -3.76
CA TRP A 160 -2.53 4.79 -4.21
C TRP A 160 -2.59 6.26 -4.60
N THR A 161 -2.26 7.14 -3.66
CA THR A 161 -2.07 8.56 -3.94
C THR A 161 -0.60 8.83 -4.23
N SER A 162 -0.31 9.56 -5.29
CA SER A 162 1.06 9.92 -5.68
C SER A 162 1.08 11.21 -6.52
N VAL A 163 2.24 11.51 -7.08
CA VAL A 163 2.46 12.55 -8.08
C VAL A 163 2.95 11.95 -9.39
N ILE A 164 2.53 12.57 -10.50
CA ILE A 164 3.05 12.31 -11.85
C ILE A 164 4.14 13.35 -12.13
N THR A 165 5.34 12.86 -12.42
CA THR A 165 6.53 13.66 -12.73
C THR A 165 6.97 13.41 -14.18
N ASN A 166 8.03 14.08 -14.63
CA ASN A 166 8.56 13.95 -16.00
C ASN A 166 7.49 14.11 -17.08
N ILE A 167 6.60 15.09 -16.89
CA ILE A 167 5.43 15.24 -17.75
C ILE A 167 5.84 15.75 -19.13
N GLU A 168 5.42 15.02 -20.15
CA GLU A 168 5.50 15.41 -21.55
C GLU A 168 4.08 15.62 -22.11
N TRP A 169 3.81 16.85 -22.56
CA TRP A 169 2.56 17.23 -23.20
C TRP A 169 2.67 16.97 -24.71
N GLY A 170 1.75 16.17 -25.27
CA GLY A 170 1.69 15.90 -26.70
C GLY A 170 1.12 17.07 -27.50
N VAL A 171 1.34 17.07 -28.82
CA VAL A 171 0.90 18.17 -29.71
C VAL A 171 -0.61 18.39 -29.65
N LEU A 172 -1.40 17.33 -29.45
CA LEU A 172 -2.85 17.41 -29.35
C LEU A 172 -3.34 17.99 -28.02
N ALA A 173 -2.48 18.10 -26.99
CA ALA A 173 -2.88 18.69 -25.70
C ALA A 173 -3.42 20.12 -25.84
N GLU A 174 -2.90 20.89 -26.81
CA GLU A 174 -3.31 22.27 -27.08
C GLU A 174 -4.77 22.39 -27.59
N GLN A 175 -5.33 21.27 -28.09
CA GLN A 175 -6.73 21.19 -28.53
C GLN A 175 -7.70 20.91 -27.36
N SER A 176 -7.20 20.49 -26.20
CA SER A 176 -7.98 20.30 -24.98
C SER A 176 -7.95 21.58 -24.13
N ALA A 177 -9.11 22.21 -23.93
CA ALA A 177 -9.22 23.38 -23.05
C ALA A 177 -8.93 22.98 -21.59
N PHE A 178 -9.36 21.78 -21.21
CA PHE A 178 -9.07 21.18 -19.92
C PHE A 178 -7.56 21.03 -19.70
N LEU A 179 -6.83 20.40 -20.62
CA LEU A 179 -5.39 20.17 -20.44
C LEU A 179 -4.58 21.46 -20.39
N LYS A 180 -4.95 22.47 -21.20
CA LYS A 180 -4.35 23.80 -21.11
C LYS A 180 -4.56 24.43 -19.74
N THR A 181 -5.77 24.31 -19.19
CA THR A 181 -6.09 24.81 -17.86
C THR A 181 -5.30 24.05 -16.79
N LEU A 182 -5.28 22.72 -16.85
CA LEU A 182 -4.53 21.88 -15.92
C LEU A 182 -3.03 22.20 -15.92
N ARG A 183 -2.44 22.36 -17.11
CA ARG A 183 -1.03 22.74 -17.29
C ARG A 183 -0.74 24.14 -16.74
N ALA A 184 -1.67 25.08 -16.85
CA ALA A 184 -1.52 26.42 -16.32
C ALA A 184 -1.72 26.51 -14.80
N THR A 185 -2.57 25.65 -14.23
CA THR A 185 -2.84 25.60 -12.79
C THR A 185 -1.75 24.87 -12.02
N THR A 186 -1.17 23.82 -12.61
CA THR A 186 -0.20 22.98 -11.91
C THR A 186 1.18 23.62 -11.78
N GLN A 187 1.89 23.29 -10.71
CA GLN A 187 3.24 23.81 -10.44
C GLN A 187 4.31 22.75 -10.71
N ASN A 188 5.54 23.19 -10.98
CA ASN A 188 6.72 22.35 -11.14
C ASN A 188 6.59 21.23 -12.19
N ASN A 189 5.76 21.42 -13.23
CA ASN A 189 5.45 20.41 -14.25
C ASN A 189 5.15 19.01 -13.65
N THR A 190 4.41 19.02 -12.54
CA THR A 190 4.01 17.84 -11.76
C THR A 190 2.49 17.80 -11.72
N LEU A 191 1.86 16.63 -11.63
CA LEU A 191 0.41 16.49 -11.40
C LEU A 191 0.15 15.63 -10.17
N ALA A 192 -0.97 15.88 -9.51
CA ALA A 192 -1.45 15.04 -8.44
C ALA A 192 -2.29 13.88 -9.00
N ILE A 193 -2.12 12.67 -8.47
CA ILE A 193 -2.93 11.50 -8.84
C ILE A 193 -3.39 10.74 -7.60
N ASN A 194 -4.65 10.32 -7.59
CA ASN A 194 -5.13 9.28 -6.69
C ASN A 194 -5.73 8.14 -7.50
N MET A 195 -5.47 6.91 -7.08
CA MET A 195 -5.97 5.69 -7.69
C MET A 195 -6.55 4.79 -6.62
N ASN A 196 -7.82 4.44 -6.75
CA ASN A 196 -8.57 3.63 -5.80
C ASN A 196 -8.81 2.22 -6.38
N PRO A 197 -7.90 1.26 -6.18
CA PRO A 197 -8.08 -0.12 -6.61
C PRO A 197 -9.13 -0.87 -5.78
N PHE A 198 -9.82 -1.83 -6.40
CA PHE A 198 -10.71 -2.79 -5.73
C PHE A 198 -11.06 -3.97 -6.64
N GLY A 199 -11.78 -4.97 -6.12
CA GLY A 199 -12.39 -6.01 -6.96
C GLY A 199 -11.38 -6.94 -7.63
N TYR A 200 -10.21 -7.14 -7.01
CA TYR A 200 -9.13 -7.95 -7.57
C TYR A 200 -9.45 -9.45 -7.55
N TYR A 201 -9.10 -10.18 -8.61
CA TYR A 201 -9.42 -11.61 -8.78
C TYR A 201 -8.23 -12.54 -8.63
N TYR A 202 -8.37 -13.52 -7.73
CA TYR A 202 -7.42 -14.62 -7.57
C TYR A 202 -7.76 -15.87 -8.40
N ASN A 203 -8.99 -15.98 -8.88
CA ASN A 203 -9.50 -17.20 -9.49
C ASN A 203 -9.21 -17.22 -11.01
N HIS A 204 -8.84 -18.39 -11.51
CA HIS A 204 -8.47 -18.62 -12.92
C HIS A 204 -9.67 -18.83 -13.84
N ASN A 205 -10.87 -19.06 -13.29
CA ASN A 205 -12.02 -19.55 -14.06
C ASN A 205 -13.02 -18.47 -14.51
N ASP A 206 -12.78 -17.20 -14.18
CA ASP A 206 -13.73 -16.10 -14.41
C ASP A 206 -13.36 -15.17 -15.58
N GLY A 207 -12.21 -15.40 -16.23
CA GLY A 207 -11.68 -14.55 -17.30
C GLY A 207 -11.19 -13.18 -16.83
N ARG A 208 -11.14 -12.94 -15.52
CA ARG A 208 -10.62 -11.74 -14.86
C ARG A 208 -9.45 -12.04 -13.92
N PHE A 209 -8.89 -13.23 -13.98
CA PHE A 209 -7.69 -13.60 -13.24
C PHE A 209 -6.63 -12.49 -13.31
N SER A 210 -6.11 -12.08 -12.14
CA SER A 210 -5.10 -11.04 -12.01
C SER A 210 -5.55 -9.62 -12.44
N LEU A 211 -6.83 -9.43 -12.73
CA LEU A 211 -7.43 -8.12 -12.93
C LEU A 211 -8.13 -7.62 -11.66
N GLY A 212 -8.03 -6.32 -11.42
CA GLY A 212 -8.91 -5.58 -10.52
C GLY A 212 -9.47 -4.35 -11.22
N ARG A 213 -10.40 -3.65 -10.56
CA ARG A 213 -10.93 -2.36 -11.01
C ARG A 213 -10.11 -1.23 -10.42
N ILE A 214 -9.88 -0.18 -11.20
CA ILE A 214 -9.20 1.05 -10.76
C ILE A 214 -10.02 2.27 -11.16
N ILE A 215 -10.23 3.15 -10.19
CA ILE A 215 -10.82 4.48 -10.37
C ILE A 215 -9.73 5.47 -10.04
N GLY A 216 -9.37 6.34 -10.97
CA GLY A 216 -8.34 7.35 -10.75
C GLY A 216 -8.84 8.77 -10.96
N SER A 217 -8.18 9.70 -10.29
CA SER A 217 -8.37 11.14 -10.48
C SER A 217 -7.02 11.82 -10.61
N ILE A 218 -6.92 12.74 -11.58
CA ILE A 218 -5.73 13.55 -11.82
C ILE A 218 -6.11 15.01 -11.72
N GLY A 219 -5.39 15.76 -10.89
CA GLY A 219 -5.58 17.20 -10.67
C GLY A 219 -4.25 17.94 -10.60
N PRO A 220 -4.26 19.24 -10.29
CA PRO A 220 -3.04 20.02 -10.17
C PRO A 220 -2.21 19.55 -8.96
N TYR A 221 -0.92 19.85 -9.02
CA TYR A 221 0.00 19.78 -7.90
C TYR A 221 0.36 21.21 -7.47
N PHE A 222 0.36 21.45 -6.15
CA PHE A 222 0.87 22.67 -5.54
C PHE A 222 2.11 22.39 -4.69
N GLU A 223 3.08 23.29 -4.75
CA GLU A 223 4.35 23.19 -4.03
C GLU A 223 4.13 23.18 -2.51
N GLY A 224 4.93 22.38 -1.81
CA GLY A 224 4.90 22.29 -0.35
C GLY A 224 3.83 21.36 0.22
N GLU A 225 2.96 20.80 -0.63
CA GLU A 225 1.99 19.80 -0.19
C GLU A 225 2.60 18.39 -0.06
N PRO A 226 2.01 17.49 0.75
CA PRO A 226 2.40 16.08 0.80
C PRO A 226 2.28 15.39 -0.56
N LEU A 227 3.05 14.33 -0.80
CA LEU A 227 3.13 13.61 -2.07
C LEU A 227 2.23 12.36 -2.13
N THR A 228 2.01 11.70 -0.99
CA THR A 228 1.34 10.38 -0.91
C THR A 228 -0.04 10.44 -0.24
N PHE A 229 -0.52 11.63 0.12
CA PHE A 229 -1.90 11.83 0.61
C PHE A 229 -2.37 13.26 0.36
N ALA A 230 -3.69 13.47 0.40
CA ALA A 230 -4.29 14.79 0.21
C ALA A 230 -4.17 15.64 1.50
N PRO A 231 -3.81 16.94 1.44
CA PRO A 231 -3.99 17.88 2.53
C PRO A 231 -5.49 18.21 2.67
N ALA A 232 -6.27 17.20 3.01
CA ALA A 232 -7.72 17.18 3.00
C ALA A 232 -8.26 16.87 4.40
N ARG A 233 -9.52 17.23 4.61
CA ARG A 233 -10.29 16.81 5.79
C ARG A 233 -10.80 15.38 5.58
N ARG A 234 -11.08 14.66 6.67
CA ARG A 234 -11.42 13.23 6.61
C ARG A 234 -12.74 12.93 7.28
N LEU A 235 -13.61 12.18 6.61
CA LEU A 235 -14.76 11.52 7.20
C LEU A 235 -14.40 10.11 7.62
N TYR A 236 -14.86 9.71 8.80
CA TYR A 236 -14.76 8.36 9.34
C TYR A 236 -16.14 7.74 9.44
N GLY A 237 -16.28 6.55 8.86
CA GLY A 237 -17.48 5.74 8.97
C GLY A 237 -17.73 5.34 10.41
N ILE A 238 -18.96 5.54 10.90
CA ILE A 238 -19.36 5.16 12.26
C ILE A 238 -20.56 4.21 12.26
N ASN A 239 -21.08 3.89 11.07
CA ASN A 239 -22.17 2.94 10.90
C ASN A 239 -21.66 1.56 10.51
N TYR A 240 -21.83 0.61 11.44
CA TYR A 240 -21.41 -0.77 11.27
C TYR A 240 -22.51 -1.62 10.61
N THR A 241 -22.16 -2.39 9.58
CA THR A 241 -23.03 -3.38 8.95
C THR A 241 -22.81 -4.79 9.53
N PRO A 242 -23.81 -5.39 10.20
CA PRO A 242 -23.69 -6.74 10.73
C PRO A 242 -23.47 -7.82 9.67
N SER A 243 -24.03 -7.66 8.47
CA SER A 243 -23.97 -8.69 7.41
C SER A 243 -22.55 -8.85 6.85
N ALA A 244 -21.87 -7.74 6.57
CA ALA A 244 -20.49 -7.75 6.07
C ALA A 244 -19.44 -7.69 7.19
N ARG A 245 -19.90 -7.60 8.44
CA ARG A 245 -19.07 -7.40 9.63
C ARG A 245 -18.03 -6.27 9.50
N SER A 246 -18.46 -5.16 8.90
CA SER A 246 -17.58 -4.03 8.55
C SER A 246 -18.30 -2.69 8.68
N THR A 247 -17.59 -1.60 8.47
CA THR A 247 -18.10 -0.23 8.51
C THR A 247 -18.33 0.32 7.10
N PHE A 248 -19.46 0.98 6.89
CA PHE A 248 -19.72 1.72 5.64
C PHE A 248 -18.90 3.00 5.61
N PHE A 249 -18.35 3.37 4.44
CA PHE A 249 -17.61 4.61 4.24
C PHE A 249 -16.47 4.80 5.27
N SER A 250 -15.66 3.75 5.47
CA SER A 250 -14.70 3.69 6.59
C SER A 250 -13.78 4.92 6.62
N THR A 251 -13.18 5.28 5.48
CA THR A 251 -12.46 6.55 5.36
C THR A 251 -12.74 7.23 4.02
N SER A 252 -13.01 8.52 4.04
CA SER A 252 -13.19 9.36 2.84
C SER A 252 -12.48 10.69 3.03
N ASN A 253 -11.90 11.22 1.95
CA ASN A 253 -11.25 12.54 1.96
C ASN A 253 -12.20 13.58 1.38
N PHE A 254 -12.16 14.80 1.92
CA PHE A 254 -12.91 15.92 1.37
C PHE A 254 -12.16 17.24 1.49
N LEU A 255 -12.45 18.12 0.55
CA LEU A 255 -11.87 19.44 0.41
C LEU A 255 -12.95 20.49 0.58
N VAL A 256 -12.65 21.53 1.35
CA VAL A 256 -13.45 22.76 1.43
C VAL A 256 -12.67 23.85 0.73
N GLU A 257 -13.28 24.51 -0.24
CA GLU A 257 -12.69 25.60 -1.03
C GLU A 257 -13.45 26.89 -0.71
N PRO A 258 -12.94 27.72 0.24
CA PRO A 258 -13.62 28.94 0.69
C PRO A 258 -13.92 29.92 -0.45
N ASP A 259 -12.94 30.15 -1.33
CA ASP A 259 -13.06 31.13 -2.41
C ASP A 259 -14.10 30.73 -3.46
N SER A 260 -14.22 29.43 -3.73
CA SER A 260 -15.23 28.88 -4.65
C SER A 260 -16.56 28.56 -3.96
N LYS A 261 -16.67 28.77 -2.64
CA LYS A 261 -17.80 28.34 -1.78
C LYS A 261 -18.23 26.92 -2.11
N ARG A 262 -17.27 26.00 -2.08
CA ARG A 262 -17.42 24.63 -2.59
C ARG A 262 -16.93 23.60 -1.59
N VAL A 263 -17.63 22.47 -1.53
CA VAL A 263 -17.15 21.24 -0.87
C VAL A 263 -17.10 20.12 -1.89
N SER A 264 -15.97 19.42 -1.97
CA SER A 264 -15.78 18.23 -2.81
C SER A 264 -15.39 17.05 -1.93
N ILE A 265 -16.08 15.92 -2.05
CA ILE A 265 -15.80 14.71 -1.27
C ILE A 265 -15.54 13.52 -2.19
N ASP A 266 -14.51 12.74 -1.89
CA ASP A 266 -14.13 11.52 -2.59
C ASP A 266 -14.57 10.27 -1.82
N PHE A 267 -15.61 9.62 -2.33
CA PHE A 267 -16.05 8.30 -1.89
C PHE A 267 -15.47 7.17 -2.75
N GLY A 268 -14.56 7.49 -3.67
CA GLY A 268 -14.00 6.58 -4.65
C GLY A 268 -13.27 5.38 -4.06
N ALA A 269 -12.78 5.44 -2.82
CA ALA A 269 -12.21 4.28 -2.11
C ALA A 269 -13.21 3.56 -1.19
N SER A 270 -14.29 4.25 -0.79
CA SER A 270 -15.10 3.89 0.37
C SER A 270 -16.56 3.60 0.06
N PHE A 271 -17.02 3.92 -1.15
CA PHE A 271 -18.39 3.66 -1.57
C PHE A 271 -18.62 2.14 -1.68
N PRO A 272 -19.67 1.60 -1.03
CA PRO A 272 -19.98 0.17 -1.08
C PRO A 272 -20.32 -0.32 -2.49
N VAL A 273 -19.71 -1.43 -2.89
CA VAL A 273 -19.97 -2.10 -4.17
C VAL A 273 -20.44 -3.54 -3.96
N ALA A 274 -21.26 -4.04 -4.88
CA ALA A 274 -21.75 -5.42 -4.84
C ALA A 274 -20.86 -6.41 -5.60
N ASP A 275 -20.02 -5.90 -6.49
CA ASP A 275 -19.16 -6.69 -7.36
C ASP A 275 -17.82 -6.00 -7.63
N SER A 276 -16.96 -6.73 -8.33
CA SER A 276 -15.63 -6.32 -8.75
C SER A 276 -15.61 -5.26 -9.84
N VAL A 277 -16.74 -4.96 -10.47
CA VAL A 277 -16.83 -3.96 -11.55
C VAL A 277 -17.37 -2.62 -11.08
N GLY A 278 -17.81 -2.53 -9.82
CA GLY A 278 -18.21 -1.28 -9.16
C GLY A 278 -19.71 -1.05 -9.12
N THR A 279 -20.54 -2.10 -9.23
CA THR A 279 -22.00 -1.95 -9.19
C THR A 279 -22.46 -1.43 -7.83
N VAL A 280 -23.17 -0.30 -7.85
CA VAL A 280 -23.73 0.33 -6.65
C VAL A 280 -25.14 -0.19 -6.37
N THR A 281 -25.27 -1.00 -5.32
CA THR A 281 -26.57 -1.51 -4.84
C THR A 281 -27.06 -0.83 -3.57
N TYR A 282 -26.25 0.05 -2.97
CA TYR A 282 -26.63 0.81 -1.78
C TYR A 282 -27.78 1.78 -2.12
N LYS A 283 -28.91 1.77 -1.40
CA LYS A 283 -30.11 2.58 -1.75
C LYS A 283 -30.52 3.62 -0.70
N GLN A 284 -29.61 4.00 0.20
CA GLN A 284 -29.94 5.00 1.23
C GLN A 284 -29.92 6.42 0.66
N ASP A 285 -30.82 7.28 1.13
CA ASP A 285 -30.80 8.72 0.83
C ASP A 285 -29.65 9.38 1.59
N LEU A 286 -28.50 9.47 0.93
CA LEU A 286 -27.29 10.05 1.50
C LEU A 286 -27.26 11.57 1.31
N ARG A 287 -27.05 12.29 2.41
CA ARG A 287 -26.93 13.75 2.42
C ARG A 287 -25.66 14.19 3.13
N LEU A 288 -25.04 15.24 2.61
CA LEU A 288 -24.00 15.97 3.32
C LEU A 288 -24.62 17.04 4.21
N ALA A 289 -24.07 17.19 5.40
CA ALA A 289 -24.47 18.21 6.35
C ALA A 289 -23.28 18.70 7.19
N VAL A 290 -23.38 19.91 7.73
CA VAL A 290 -22.44 20.43 8.74
C VAL A 290 -23.09 20.32 10.10
N SER A 291 -22.45 19.65 11.05
CA SER A 291 -22.96 19.54 12.41
C SER A 291 -22.91 20.89 13.12
N LYS A 292 -23.92 21.22 13.93
CA LYS A 292 -23.89 22.34 14.88
C LYS A 292 -23.47 21.92 16.28
N VAL A 293 -23.38 20.61 16.52
CA VAL A 293 -22.99 20.01 17.80
C VAL A 293 -21.85 19.01 17.61
N PRO A 294 -20.92 18.87 18.57
CA PRO A 294 -19.81 17.91 18.44
C PRO A 294 -20.29 16.47 18.30
N GLN A 295 -19.63 15.69 17.45
CA GLN A 295 -19.89 14.28 17.19
C GLN A 295 -18.66 13.43 17.53
N THR A 296 -18.85 12.45 18.41
CA THR A 296 -17.78 11.54 18.89
C THR A 296 -18.09 10.08 18.60
N GLY A 297 -19.09 9.80 17.75
CA GLY A 297 -19.49 8.44 17.41
C GLY A 297 -18.33 7.60 16.86
N VAL A 298 -18.39 6.30 17.13
CA VAL A 298 -17.39 5.28 16.73
C VAL A 298 -18.11 4.03 16.24
N ALA A 299 -17.62 3.43 15.16
CA ALA A 299 -18.15 2.16 14.66
C ALA A 299 -17.83 1.01 15.63
N SER A 300 -18.85 0.22 15.99
CA SER A 300 -18.65 -1.04 16.73
C SER A 300 -19.83 -1.96 16.51
N ARG A 301 -19.60 -3.27 16.67
CA ARG A 301 -20.65 -4.31 16.66
C ARG A 301 -21.69 -4.12 17.75
N GLN A 302 -21.33 -3.46 18.84
CA GLN A 302 -22.15 -3.32 20.05
C GLN A 302 -22.70 -1.91 20.22
N THR A 303 -22.15 -0.94 19.49
CA THR A 303 -22.56 0.47 19.63
C THR A 303 -23.82 0.73 18.80
N PRO A 304 -24.84 1.39 19.36
CA PRO A 304 -26.05 1.74 18.62
C PRO A 304 -25.74 2.76 17.52
N THR A 305 -26.58 2.78 16.47
CA THR A 305 -26.58 3.84 15.47
C THR A 305 -26.70 5.21 16.14
N PHE A 306 -25.85 6.15 15.77
CA PHE A 306 -25.92 7.53 16.22
C PHE A 306 -26.93 8.32 15.38
N TYR A 307 -27.68 9.22 16.02
CA TYR A 307 -28.70 10.04 15.37
C TYR A 307 -28.47 11.53 15.64
N ILE A 308 -28.95 12.37 14.73
CA ILE A 308 -28.90 13.84 14.83
C ILE A 308 -30.27 14.43 14.47
N ASN A 309 -30.68 15.49 15.18
CA ASN A 309 -31.94 16.19 14.90
C ASN A 309 -31.76 17.19 13.75
N PRO A 310 -32.82 17.48 12.97
CA PRO A 310 -32.77 18.49 11.90
C PRO A 310 -32.31 19.89 12.34
N ASN A 311 -32.57 20.27 13.60
CA ASN A 311 -32.15 21.57 14.13
C ASN A 311 -30.65 21.64 14.43
N ASP A 312 -29.99 20.48 14.59
CA ASP A 312 -28.60 20.35 15.04
C ASP A 312 -27.61 20.26 13.87
N PHE A 313 -28.05 20.45 12.62
CA PHE A 313 -27.17 20.53 11.46
C PHE A 313 -27.62 21.58 10.42
N ILE A 314 -26.75 21.86 9.45
CA ILE A 314 -27.04 22.62 8.24
C ILE A 314 -26.89 21.65 7.06
N GLU A 315 -27.98 21.37 6.33
CA GLU A 315 -27.92 20.50 5.15
C GLU A 315 -27.13 21.19 4.03
N ILE A 316 -26.21 20.47 3.40
CA ILE A 316 -25.45 20.92 2.22
C ILE A 316 -26.18 20.46 0.95
N GLY A 317 -26.55 19.18 0.90
CA GLY A 317 -27.32 18.62 -0.21
C GLY A 317 -27.28 17.09 -0.27
N THR A 318 -28.11 16.54 -1.14
CA THR A 318 -28.24 15.11 -1.41
C THR A 318 -27.21 14.62 -2.43
N LEU A 319 -26.68 13.41 -2.24
CA LEU A 319 -25.85 12.73 -3.24
C LEU A 319 -26.76 12.07 -4.29
N ASP A 320 -26.69 12.53 -5.54
CA ASP A 320 -27.48 11.96 -6.65
C ASP A 320 -26.80 10.75 -7.32
N TYR A 321 -26.44 9.74 -6.51
CA TYR A 321 -25.78 8.54 -7.00
C TYR A 321 -26.78 7.45 -7.43
N GLN A 322 -28.05 7.59 -7.04
CA GLN A 322 -29.10 6.59 -7.30
C GLN A 322 -29.71 6.72 -8.70
N SER A 323 -29.60 7.90 -9.32
CA SER A 323 -30.13 8.19 -10.65
C SER A 323 -29.32 7.56 -11.78
N ASP A 324 -28.03 7.27 -11.55
CA ASP A 324 -27.13 6.65 -12.50
C ASP A 324 -26.44 5.39 -11.91
N PRO A 325 -26.74 4.18 -12.40
CA PRO A 325 -26.07 2.97 -11.94
C PRO A 325 -24.55 2.95 -12.22
N ASN A 326 -24.07 3.79 -13.14
CA ASN A 326 -22.65 3.98 -13.43
C ASN A 326 -22.02 5.14 -12.68
N TRP A 327 -22.74 5.82 -11.78
CA TRP A 327 -22.30 7.04 -11.11
C TRP A 327 -20.88 6.91 -10.55
N LEU A 328 -20.58 5.81 -9.85
CA LEU A 328 -19.27 5.57 -9.26
C LEU A 328 -18.16 5.50 -10.34
N ASN A 329 -18.39 4.73 -11.40
CA ASN A 329 -17.42 4.58 -12.48
C ASN A 329 -17.31 5.83 -13.36
N GLN A 330 -18.35 6.65 -13.44
CA GLN A 330 -18.42 7.86 -14.26
C GLN A 330 -17.81 9.08 -13.56
N THR A 331 -18.07 9.24 -12.26
CA THR A 331 -17.65 10.41 -11.44
C THR A 331 -16.43 10.11 -10.57
N GLY A 332 -16.02 8.84 -10.52
CA GLY A 332 -15.00 8.36 -9.59
C GLY A 332 -15.46 8.30 -8.14
N GLY A 333 -16.76 8.49 -7.89
CA GLY A 333 -17.32 8.62 -6.54
C GLY A 333 -17.06 10.00 -5.92
N ILE A 334 -16.62 10.98 -6.72
CA ILE A 334 -16.37 12.34 -6.26
C ILE A 334 -17.65 13.18 -6.43
N ALA A 335 -18.17 13.72 -5.34
CA ALA A 335 -19.32 14.63 -5.34
C ALA A 335 -18.87 16.04 -4.97
N SER A 336 -19.33 17.05 -5.70
CA SER A 336 -19.03 18.47 -5.45
C SER A 336 -20.30 19.29 -5.30
N PHE A 337 -20.36 20.12 -4.26
CA PHE A 337 -21.44 21.05 -3.97
C PHE A 337 -20.88 22.47 -4.02
N SER A 338 -21.31 23.25 -5.03
CA SER A 338 -20.85 24.62 -5.29
C SER A 338 -21.91 25.64 -4.89
N ASN A 339 -21.54 26.92 -4.89
CA ASN A 339 -22.44 28.04 -4.55
C ASN A 339 -23.05 27.92 -3.14
N LEU A 340 -22.27 27.40 -2.18
CA LEU A 340 -22.74 27.21 -0.82
C LEU A 340 -23.05 28.56 -0.14
N PRO A 341 -24.12 28.65 0.66
CA PRO A 341 -24.43 29.85 1.43
C PRO A 341 -23.30 30.22 2.41
N ASP A 342 -23.15 31.52 2.68
CA ASP A 342 -22.12 32.01 3.60
C ASP A 342 -22.23 31.41 5.00
N ALA A 343 -23.46 31.17 5.49
CA ALA A 343 -23.70 30.51 6.77
C ALA A 343 -23.15 29.07 6.80
N THR A 344 -23.26 28.34 5.70
CA THR A 344 -22.72 26.98 5.56
C THR A 344 -21.20 27.01 5.53
N MET A 345 -20.60 27.95 4.77
CA MET A 345 -19.15 28.12 4.71
C MET A 345 -18.56 28.56 6.06
N ALA A 346 -19.26 29.45 6.79
CA ALA A 346 -18.88 29.84 8.13
C ALA A 346 -18.92 28.64 9.10
N ALA A 347 -19.95 27.80 9.03
CA ALA A 347 -20.02 26.58 9.86
C ALA A 347 -18.90 25.58 9.51
N LEU A 348 -18.59 25.39 8.22
CA LEU A 348 -17.50 24.51 7.79
C LEU A 348 -16.14 24.95 8.33
N SER A 349 -15.93 26.23 8.63
CA SER A 349 -14.62 26.71 9.12
C SER A 349 -14.19 26.11 10.47
N ASN A 350 -15.13 25.58 11.26
CA ASN A 350 -14.85 25.10 12.62
C ASN A 350 -15.78 23.98 13.12
N SER A 351 -16.59 23.38 12.23
CA SER A 351 -17.52 22.31 12.59
C SER A 351 -17.36 21.09 11.67
N GLN A 352 -17.76 19.93 12.21
CA GLN A 352 -17.66 18.64 11.54
C GLN A 352 -18.60 18.52 10.34
N LEU A 353 -18.08 18.03 9.22
CA LEU A 353 -18.88 17.48 8.13
C LEU A 353 -19.47 16.13 8.54
N LEU A 354 -20.71 15.87 8.12
CA LEU A 354 -21.44 14.62 8.33
C LEU A 354 -21.93 14.05 7.01
N LEU A 355 -21.92 12.73 6.92
CA LEU A 355 -22.73 11.96 5.97
C LEU A 355 -23.90 11.36 6.74
N ILE A 356 -25.12 11.72 6.37
CA ILE A 356 -26.34 11.33 7.09
C ILE A 356 -27.37 10.71 6.15
N THR A 357 -28.29 9.94 6.72
CA THR A 357 -29.48 9.42 6.02
C THR A 357 -30.72 9.59 6.89
N PRO A 358 -31.90 9.92 6.33
CA PRO A 358 -33.16 9.87 7.07
C PRO A 358 -33.33 8.53 7.80
N SER A 359 -33.70 8.58 9.08
CA SER A 359 -33.86 7.37 9.88
C SER A 359 -35.25 6.76 9.73
N THR A 360 -35.31 5.46 9.45
CA THR A 360 -36.56 4.68 9.48
C THR A 360 -36.89 4.16 10.89
N SER A 361 -35.89 4.00 11.76
CA SER A 361 -36.03 3.52 13.14
C SER A 361 -36.37 4.63 14.14
N GLN A 362 -36.01 5.88 13.82
CA GLN A 362 -36.29 7.09 14.61
C GLN A 362 -36.86 8.17 13.67
N PRO A 363 -38.15 8.08 13.28
CA PRO A 363 -38.76 9.04 12.35
C PRO A 363 -38.60 10.49 12.82
N GLY A 364 -38.18 11.37 11.89
CA GLY A 364 -37.90 12.78 12.19
C GLY A 364 -36.44 13.07 12.60
N GLN A 365 -35.62 12.03 12.77
CA GLN A 365 -34.16 12.15 12.94
C GLN A 365 -33.39 11.59 11.75
N PHE A 366 -32.09 11.90 11.70
CA PHE A 366 -31.17 11.37 10.72
C PHE A 366 -30.15 10.46 11.40
N ALA A 367 -29.89 9.29 10.81
CA ALA A 367 -28.78 8.43 11.22
C ALA A 367 -27.46 8.99 10.67
N ILE A 368 -26.43 9.03 11.52
CA ILE A 368 -25.09 9.44 11.12
C ILE A 368 -24.35 8.23 10.57
N ILE A 369 -24.01 8.29 9.28
CA ILE A 369 -23.28 7.23 8.57
C ILE A 369 -21.78 7.40 8.76
N ALA A 370 -21.30 8.62 8.55
CA ALA A 370 -19.92 9.02 8.77
C ALA A 370 -19.87 10.43 9.35
N ARG A 371 -18.81 10.72 10.10
CA ARG A 371 -18.55 12.05 10.66
C ARG A 371 -17.09 12.40 10.51
N GLU A 372 -16.80 13.70 10.43
CA GLU A 372 -15.42 14.18 10.36
C GLU A 372 -14.65 13.90 11.66
N ALA A 373 -13.32 13.82 11.54
CA ALA A 373 -12.40 13.80 12.68
C ALA A 373 -12.81 14.74 13.83
N ILE A 374 -12.61 14.28 15.08
CA ILE A 374 -12.82 15.11 16.27
C ILE A 374 -11.92 16.35 16.16
N ASP A 375 -12.51 17.52 16.43
CA ASP A 375 -11.88 18.84 16.31
C ASP A 375 -11.29 19.15 14.92
N GLY A 376 -11.69 18.39 13.88
CA GLY A 376 -11.17 18.54 12.52
C GLY A 376 -9.70 18.18 12.37
N LEU A 377 -9.14 17.44 13.33
CA LEU A 377 -7.70 17.15 13.40
C LEU A 377 -7.32 15.99 12.48
N VAL A 378 -6.30 16.20 11.66
CA VAL A 378 -5.69 15.17 10.82
C VAL A 378 -4.18 15.32 10.90
N ALA A 379 -3.48 14.26 11.29
CA ALA A 379 -2.03 14.20 11.21
C ALA A 379 -1.61 12.95 10.42
N ARG A 380 -0.72 13.10 9.44
CA ARG A 380 -0.23 11.99 8.61
C ARG A 380 1.24 12.13 8.26
N ALA A 381 1.94 11.01 8.23
CA ALA A 381 3.23 10.84 7.60
C ALA A 381 3.05 10.70 6.07
N ASP A 382 3.97 11.33 5.33
CA ASP A 382 3.99 11.29 3.88
C ASP A 382 4.68 10.03 3.38
N ASN A 383 6.02 10.03 3.28
CA ASN A 383 6.83 8.84 2.97
C ASN A 383 6.82 7.83 4.13
N PHE A 384 5.67 7.20 4.35
CA PHE A 384 5.40 6.32 5.49
C PHE A 384 5.97 4.91 5.34
N ILE A 385 6.42 4.52 4.14
CA ILE A 385 7.05 3.22 3.89
C ILE A 385 8.52 3.45 3.60
N GLN A 386 9.39 2.77 4.36
CA GLN A 386 10.83 2.92 4.27
C GLN A 386 11.52 1.59 4.04
N ARG A 387 12.58 1.60 3.22
CA ARG A 387 13.55 0.51 3.07
C ARG A 387 14.92 1.08 3.42
N LEU A 388 15.53 0.60 4.49
CA LEU A 388 16.79 1.13 5.02
C LEU A 388 17.86 0.05 5.10
N ASP A 389 19.09 0.43 4.78
CA ASP A 389 20.30 -0.32 5.10
C ASP A 389 20.91 0.21 6.42
N ASP A 390 21.87 -0.52 6.98
CA ASP A 390 22.66 -0.07 8.14
C ASP A 390 23.36 1.28 7.86
N GLY A 391 23.28 2.19 8.83
CA GLY A 391 23.83 3.54 8.76
C GLY A 391 23.07 4.49 7.84
N GLN A 392 22.02 4.04 7.15
CA GLN A 392 21.22 4.89 6.28
C GLN A 392 20.24 5.72 7.10
N SER A 393 20.21 7.03 6.85
CA SER A 393 19.22 7.94 7.42
C SER A 393 18.28 8.51 6.35
N VAL A 394 17.02 8.68 6.71
CA VAL A 394 15.98 9.31 5.87
C VAL A 394 15.15 10.28 6.71
N ASN A 395 14.75 11.40 6.10
CA ASN A 395 13.78 12.29 6.71
C ASN A 395 12.36 11.79 6.39
N ILE A 396 11.55 11.64 7.43
CA ILE A 396 10.12 11.37 7.30
C ILE A 396 9.36 12.67 7.55
N ASP A 397 8.55 13.06 6.58
CA ASP A 397 7.73 14.25 6.65
C ASP A 397 6.38 13.93 7.28
N PHE A 398 5.98 14.72 8.27
CA PHE A 398 4.67 14.67 8.91
C PHE A 398 3.95 15.99 8.68
N TYR A 399 2.65 15.92 8.43
CA TYR A 399 1.81 17.11 8.33
C TYR A 399 0.64 17.01 9.29
N ALA A 400 0.32 18.12 9.95
CA ALA A 400 -0.86 18.27 10.78
C ALA A 400 -1.78 19.37 10.25
N TYR A 401 -3.08 19.10 10.27
CA TYR A 401 -4.12 19.98 9.81
C TYR A 401 -5.25 20.07 10.84
N GLN A 402 -5.91 21.21 10.90
CA GLN A 402 -7.16 21.40 11.63
C GLN A 402 -8.19 22.11 10.74
N TRP A 403 -9.34 21.47 10.54
CA TRP A 403 -10.40 21.97 9.66
C TRP A 403 -9.94 22.25 8.21
N GLY A 404 -8.91 21.52 7.76
CA GLY A 404 -8.28 21.69 6.45
C GLY A 404 -7.19 22.77 6.38
N ASN A 405 -6.93 23.49 7.47
CA ASN A 405 -5.85 24.48 7.55
C ASN A 405 -4.59 23.87 8.16
N LEU A 406 -3.42 24.39 7.78
CA LEU A 406 -2.13 24.00 8.37
C LEU A 406 -2.15 24.25 9.88
N LEU A 407 -1.68 23.28 10.66
CA LEU A 407 -1.68 23.36 12.12
C LEU A 407 -0.23 23.50 12.67
N PRO A 408 0.25 24.73 12.93
CA PRO A 408 1.61 24.96 13.39
C PRO A 408 1.81 24.65 14.88
N ASN A 409 3.07 24.49 15.30
CA ASN A 409 3.49 24.28 16.68
C ASN A 409 2.76 23.11 17.39
N THR A 410 2.35 22.09 16.63
CA THR A 410 1.67 20.92 17.16
C THR A 410 2.67 19.81 17.43
N SER A 411 2.64 19.31 18.66
CA SER A 411 3.42 18.15 19.07
C SER A 411 2.85 16.87 18.46
N ILE A 412 3.72 16.07 17.85
CA ILE A 412 3.43 14.71 17.38
C ILE A 412 4.31 13.75 18.18
N SER A 413 3.67 12.85 18.92
CA SER A 413 4.36 11.77 19.64
C SER A 413 4.56 10.59 18.71
N ILE A 414 5.75 10.00 18.75
CA ILE A 414 6.18 8.93 17.85
C ILE A 414 6.79 7.81 18.70
N THR A 415 6.30 6.58 18.51
CA THR A 415 6.67 5.45 19.34
C THR A 415 6.87 4.21 18.47
N LEU A 416 7.95 3.46 18.72
CA LEU A 416 8.10 2.13 18.15
C LEU A 416 7.09 1.18 18.82
N ASP A 417 6.32 0.45 18.02
CA ASP A 417 5.40 -0.55 18.54
C ASP A 417 6.17 -1.66 19.29
N PRO A 418 5.58 -2.26 20.34
CA PRO A 418 6.25 -3.34 21.07
C PRO A 418 6.65 -4.51 20.16
N ALA A 419 7.76 -5.17 20.51
CA ALA A 419 8.18 -6.42 19.90
C ALA A 419 7.07 -7.46 19.97
N THR A 420 6.74 -8.07 18.83
CA THR A 420 5.81 -9.21 18.80
C THR A 420 6.58 -10.50 19.08
N PRO A 421 6.01 -11.49 19.77
CA PRO A 421 6.71 -12.71 20.10
C PRO A 421 6.81 -13.68 18.92
N ASP A 422 7.88 -14.47 18.91
CA ASP A 422 8.01 -15.64 18.03
C ASP A 422 6.87 -16.63 18.31
N THR A 423 6.25 -17.14 17.25
CA THR A 423 5.03 -17.95 17.32
C THR A 423 5.26 -19.34 16.74
N PRO A 424 5.18 -20.42 17.55
CA PRO A 424 5.27 -21.78 17.02
C PRO A 424 4.11 -22.12 16.08
N VAL A 425 4.44 -22.83 15.01
CA VAL A 425 3.46 -23.27 14.01
C VAL A 425 3.25 -24.78 14.07
N GLY A 426 2.08 -25.23 13.61
CA GLY A 426 1.65 -26.63 13.70
C GLY A 426 2.49 -27.61 12.86
N PRO A 427 2.39 -28.93 13.13
CA PRO A 427 3.22 -29.97 12.51
C PRO A 427 3.09 -30.10 10.98
N GLN A 428 2.05 -29.50 10.40
CA GLN A 428 1.84 -29.46 8.96
C GLN A 428 2.69 -28.39 8.26
N ASN A 429 3.19 -27.39 9.00
CA ASN A 429 4.01 -26.33 8.44
C ASN A 429 5.47 -26.81 8.27
N PRO A 430 6.21 -26.41 7.21
CA PRO A 430 7.59 -26.83 7.01
C PRO A 430 8.58 -26.17 7.99
N ILE A 431 8.23 -25.04 8.63
CA ILE A 431 9.03 -24.40 9.68
C ILE A 431 8.41 -24.64 11.06
N SER A 432 9.19 -24.50 12.13
CA SER A 432 8.71 -24.73 13.51
C SER A 432 8.17 -23.48 14.19
N GLU A 433 8.58 -22.29 13.74
CA GLU A 433 8.22 -21.00 14.33
C GLU A 433 8.26 -19.88 13.29
N LEU A 434 7.36 -18.92 13.47
CA LEU A 434 7.36 -17.61 12.81
C LEU A 434 8.07 -16.61 13.71
N TYR A 435 8.92 -15.77 13.13
CA TYR A 435 9.66 -14.76 13.88
C TYR A 435 8.86 -13.47 14.01
N GLY A 436 9.00 -12.80 15.16
CA GLY A 436 8.33 -11.54 15.44
C GLY A 436 8.97 -10.31 14.79
N ASN A 437 8.20 -9.23 14.75
CA ASN A 437 8.55 -7.89 14.29
C ASN A 437 9.01 -6.96 15.43
N ASN A 438 9.46 -5.76 15.06
CA ASN A 438 9.92 -4.68 15.96
C ASN A 438 11.12 -5.03 16.87
N PHE A 439 11.90 -6.05 16.52
CA PHE A 439 13.05 -6.50 17.32
C PHE A 439 14.31 -6.74 16.49
N PRO A 440 15.50 -6.27 16.90
CA PRO A 440 15.79 -5.49 18.11
C PRO A 440 15.29 -4.04 18.04
N ALA A 441 14.85 -3.45 19.16
CA ALA A 441 14.31 -2.09 19.17
C ALA A 441 15.36 -1.04 18.76
N GLU A 442 16.61 -1.28 19.14
CA GLU A 442 17.78 -0.49 18.79
C GLU A 442 18.16 -0.57 17.30
N GLY A 443 17.49 -1.41 16.50
CA GLY A 443 17.65 -1.43 15.05
C GLY A 443 17.25 -0.10 14.40
N LEU A 444 16.45 0.74 15.07
CA LEU A 444 16.10 2.07 14.60
C LEU A 444 16.49 3.15 15.61
N THR A 445 16.83 4.34 15.10
CA THR A 445 17.04 5.54 15.91
C THR A 445 16.26 6.69 15.30
N PHE A 446 15.46 7.35 16.14
CA PHE A 446 14.62 8.49 15.77
C PHE A 446 14.19 9.29 17.01
N ASP A 447 13.73 10.52 16.80
CA ASP A 447 13.16 11.35 17.86
C ASP A 447 11.71 10.94 18.16
N GLY A 448 11.43 10.56 19.42
CA GLY A 448 10.09 10.14 19.85
C GLY A 448 9.05 11.26 19.96
N GLN A 449 9.46 12.51 19.71
CA GLN A 449 8.57 13.67 19.72
C GLN A 449 9.10 14.74 18.77
N ILE A 450 8.24 15.22 17.89
CA ILE A 450 8.53 16.32 16.96
C ILE A 450 7.43 17.39 17.04
N SER A 451 7.68 18.57 16.49
CA SER A 451 6.70 19.65 16.43
C SER A 451 6.59 20.25 15.03
N THR A 452 5.38 20.58 14.61
CA THR A 452 5.13 21.20 13.30
C THR A 452 5.62 22.64 13.26
N ASN A 453 6.15 23.05 12.11
CA ASN A 453 6.55 24.42 11.80
C ASN A 453 5.34 25.27 11.37
N GLN A 454 5.58 26.49 10.89
CA GLN A 454 4.53 27.42 10.44
C GLN A 454 3.71 26.90 9.25
N GLN A 455 4.26 25.94 8.50
CA GLN A 455 3.61 25.28 7.38
C GLN A 455 2.87 24.00 7.81
N GLY A 456 2.67 23.78 9.12
CA GLY A 456 2.04 22.55 9.63
C GLY A 456 2.85 21.28 9.38
N LYS A 457 4.12 21.41 9.00
CA LYS A 457 5.04 20.30 8.66
C LYS A 457 6.04 20.06 9.78
N ALA A 458 6.29 18.81 10.13
CA ALA A 458 7.39 18.38 10.98
C ALA A 458 8.25 17.35 10.24
N GLN A 459 9.51 17.20 10.65
CA GLN A 459 10.41 16.19 10.09
C GLN A 459 11.01 15.37 11.22
N MET A 460 11.11 14.06 11.02
CA MET A 460 11.83 13.14 11.89
C MET A 460 12.96 12.50 11.09
N LEU A 461 14.19 12.57 11.60
CA LEU A 461 15.30 11.80 11.04
C LEU A 461 15.20 10.37 11.56
N LEU A 462 14.94 9.42 10.66
CA LEU A 462 14.96 8.00 10.95
C LEU A 462 16.28 7.41 10.46
N THR A 463 16.99 6.70 11.33
CA THR A 463 18.24 6.00 10.99
C THR A 463 18.10 4.51 11.24
N GLY A 464 18.49 3.71 10.24
CA GLY A 464 18.65 2.26 10.37
C GLY A 464 20.01 1.91 10.96
N ASN A 465 20.02 1.01 11.94
CA ASN A 465 21.23 0.49 12.59
C ASN A 465 21.42 -0.98 12.24
N ALA A 466 22.64 -1.47 12.42
CA ALA A 466 22.98 -2.86 12.14
C ALA A 466 22.10 -3.85 12.94
N ILE A 467 21.44 -4.74 12.21
CA ILE A 467 20.77 -5.94 12.72
C ILE A 467 21.37 -7.17 12.04
N TYR A 468 21.38 -8.32 12.71
CA TYR A 468 22.12 -9.49 12.23
C TYR A 468 21.23 -10.69 11.97
N SER A 469 20.16 -10.52 11.19
CA SER A 469 19.19 -11.57 10.82
C SER A 469 18.29 -12.04 11.98
N PRO A 470 17.50 -11.13 12.59
CA PRO A 470 16.58 -11.48 13.67
C PRO A 470 15.52 -12.49 13.23
N ARG A 471 15.17 -12.52 11.94
CA ARG A 471 14.22 -13.47 11.34
C ARG A 471 14.89 -14.69 10.68
N VAL A 472 16.18 -14.91 10.98
CA VAL A 472 17.01 -16.10 10.69
C VAL A 472 17.18 -16.50 9.21
N TYR A 473 16.08 -16.74 8.50
CA TYR A 473 16.04 -17.12 7.08
C TYR A 473 15.33 -16.10 6.19
N ILE A 474 14.70 -15.07 6.78
CA ILE A 474 14.16 -13.92 6.06
C ILE A 474 15.11 -12.75 6.25
N ASP A 475 15.44 -12.04 5.18
CA ASP A 475 16.35 -10.90 5.24
C ASP A 475 15.69 -9.70 5.92
N GLY A 476 16.39 -9.12 6.88
CA GLY A 476 15.99 -7.90 7.58
C GLY A 476 14.88 -8.09 8.61
N GLN A 477 14.27 -6.98 8.99
CA GLN A 477 13.21 -6.88 9.99
C GLN A 477 12.18 -5.81 9.60
N ILE A 478 10.93 -6.06 9.99
CA ILE A 478 9.84 -5.10 9.88
C ILE A 478 9.64 -4.37 11.21
N TYR A 479 9.58 -3.05 11.12
CA TYR A 479 9.27 -2.15 12.23
C TYR A 479 8.01 -1.34 11.93
N PHE A 480 7.15 -1.20 12.92
CA PHE A 480 5.96 -0.37 12.93
C PHE A 480 6.17 0.76 13.93
N ILE A 481 6.15 1.99 13.44
CA ILE A 481 6.28 3.20 14.27
C ILE A 481 4.93 3.91 14.26
N THR A 482 4.25 3.91 15.39
CA THR A 482 2.97 4.59 15.56
C THR A 482 3.20 6.06 15.89
N TYR A 483 2.39 6.95 15.31
CA TYR A 483 2.41 8.38 15.62
C TYR A 483 1.01 8.94 15.85
N GLN A 484 0.92 9.99 16.68
CA GLN A 484 -0.35 10.64 16.99
C GLN A 484 -0.18 12.07 17.50
N THR A 485 -1.22 12.88 17.31
CA THR A 485 -1.41 14.16 18.01
C THR A 485 -1.91 13.94 19.43
N ALA A 486 -1.99 15.01 20.23
CA ALA A 486 -2.52 14.94 21.60
C ALA A 486 -3.97 14.42 21.67
N THR A 487 -4.80 14.76 20.67
CA THR A 487 -6.16 14.21 20.52
C THR A 487 -6.10 12.98 19.62
N VAL A 488 -6.64 11.86 20.12
CA VAL A 488 -6.78 10.61 19.36
C VAL A 488 -8.23 10.39 18.99
N ASP A 489 -8.46 10.11 17.72
CA ASP A 489 -9.80 9.81 17.21
C ASP A 489 -10.04 8.30 17.13
N GLN A 490 -10.89 7.79 18.03
CA GLN A 490 -11.20 6.36 18.09
C GLN A 490 -11.92 5.82 16.85
N ALA A 491 -12.50 6.67 15.99
CA ALA A 491 -13.11 6.21 14.74
C ALA A 491 -12.08 5.90 13.64
N PHE A 492 -10.85 6.39 13.80
CA PHE A 492 -9.77 6.26 12.82
C PHE A 492 -8.64 5.35 13.29
N GLY A 493 -8.41 5.26 14.62
CA GLY A 493 -7.28 4.55 15.18
C GLY A 493 -5.96 5.30 14.96
N THR A 494 -4.85 4.59 15.15
CA THR A 494 -3.49 5.14 15.03
C THR A 494 -2.90 4.87 13.66
N GLU A 495 -2.26 5.87 13.06
CA GLU A 495 -1.50 5.72 11.82
C GLU A 495 -0.05 5.31 12.11
N GLN A 496 0.61 4.76 11.09
CA GLN A 496 1.93 4.14 11.23
C GLN A 496 2.88 4.50 10.09
N VAL A 497 4.16 4.58 10.42
CA VAL A 497 5.28 4.42 9.49
C VAL A 497 5.74 2.97 9.56
N VAL A 498 5.97 2.33 8.42
CA VAL A 498 6.46 0.95 8.34
C VAL A 498 7.84 0.94 7.68
N VAL A 499 8.78 0.26 8.32
CA VAL A 499 10.18 0.23 7.92
C VAL A 499 10.59 -1.22 7.69
N HIS A 500 11.12 -1.51 6.50
CA HIS A 500 11.92 -2.70 6.26
C HIS A 500 13.39 -2.33 6.42
N LEU A 501 13.99 -2.76 7.53
CA LEU A 501 15.41 -2.60 7.80
C LEU A 501 16.12 -3.87 7.37
N ARG A 502 17.06 -3.80 6.43
CA ARG A 502 17.76 -4.97 5.90
C ARG A 502 18.90 -5.38 6.82
N ASP A 503 19.26 -6.67 6.78
CA ASP A 503 20.35 -7.17 7.62
C ASP A 503 21.67 -6.49 7.25
N TYR A 504 22.47 -6.20 8.27
CA TYR A 504 23.86 -5.84 8.07
C TYR A 504 24.58 -6.96 7.32
N PHE A 505 25.32 -6.56 6.29
CA PHE A 505 26.14 -7.46 5.50
C PHE A 505 27.35 -6.70 4.98
N GLN A 506 28.54 -7.24 5.22
CA GLN A 506 29.76 -6.66 4.67
C GLN A 506 29.93 -7.08 3.21
N GLU A 507 30.03 -6.08 2.32
CA GLU A 507 30.26 -6.35 0.90
C GLU A 507 31.56 -7.15 0.68
N ILE A 508 31.47 -8.19 -0.14
CA ILE A 508 32.63 -9.02 -0.52
C ILE A 508 33.05 -8.61 -1.93
N ALA A 509 34.28 -8.09 -2.06
CA ALA A 509 34.81 -7.58 -3.32
C ALA A 509 35.15 -8.68 -4.34
N ASN A 510 35.58 -9.85 -3.88
CA ASN A 510 35.96 -11.00 -4.73
C ASN A 510 35.24 -12.28 -4.26
N PRO A 511 33.91 -12.33 -4.42
CA PRO A 511 33.10 -13.43 -3.91
C PRO A 511 33.28 -14.70 -4.75
N VAL A 512 33.09 -15.85 -4.12
CA VAL A 512 32.91 -17.15 -4.77
C VAL A 512 31.45 -17.61 -4.67
N TRP A 513 31.08 -18.68 -5.37
CA TRP A 513 29.69 -19.17 -5.37
C TRP A 513 29.11 -19.37 -3.96
N SER A 514 29.87 -19.93 -3.03
CA SER A 514 29.41 -20.17 -1.66
C SER A 514 29.08 -18.89 -0.87
N ASP A 515 29.59 -17.74 -1.30
CA ASP A 515 29.31 -16.45 -0.64
C ASP A 515 27.94 -15.88 -1.03
N ILE A 516 27.39 -16.31 -2.17
CA ILE A 516 26.10 -15.83 -2.69
C ILE A 516 25.04 -16.92 -2.83
N SER A 517 25.41 -18.20 -2.73
CA SER A 517 24.53 -19.32 -3.08
C SER A 517 23.25 -19.36 -2.24
N GLU A 518 23.30 -19.01 -0.95
CA GLU A 518 22.11 -18.99 -0.08
C GLU A 518 21.07 -17.98 -0.60
N MET A 519 21.49 -16.77 -0.97
CA MET A 519 20.63 -15.72 -1.52
C MET A 519 20.07 -16.15 -2.89
N MET A 520 20.93 -16.66 -3.77
CA MET A 520 20.53 -17.02 -5.14
C MET A 520 19.60 -18.24 -5.18
N ILE A 521 19.81 -19.23 -4.30
CA ILE A 521 18.90 -20.37 -4.14
C ILE A 521 17.55 -19.92 -3.59
N GLN A 522 17.53 -19.03 -2.60
CA GLN A 522 16.28 -18.51 -2.05
C GLN A 522 15.47 -17.78 -3.13
N TYR A 523 16.12 -16.95 -3.96
CA TYR A 523 15.44 -16.35 -5.11
C TYR A 523 14.97 -17.35 -6.15
N SER A 524 15.76 -18.40 -6.37
CA SER A 524 15.36 -19.48 -7.25
C SER A 524 14.06 -20.15 -6.79
N ASN A 525 13.92 -20.28 -5.46
CA ASN A 525 12.78 -20.87 -4.77
C ASN A 525 11.54 -19.96 -4.83
N LEU A 526 11.71 -18.67 -4.51
CA LEU A 526 10.60 -17.72 -4.38
C LEU A 526 10.07 -17.19 -5.72
N TYR A 527 10.84 -17.27 -6.80
CA TYR A 527 10.46 -16.66 -8.08
C TYR A 527 10.57 -17.68 -9.23
N PRO A 528 9.67 -18.67 -9.29
CA PRO A 528 9.74 -19.75 -10.28
C PRO A 528 9.69 -19.26 -11.72
N ILE A 529 9.04 -18.12 -12.00
CA ILE A 529 9.06 -17.53 -13.35
C ILE A 529 10.48 -17.26 -13.86
N MET A 530 11.38 -16.81 -12.97
CA MET A 530 12.79 -16.60 -13.32
C MET A 530 13.49 -17.94 -13.52
N SER A 531 13.38 -18.84 -12.54
CA SER A 531 14.14 -20.09 -12.50
C SER A 531 13.77 -21.07 -13.60
N LYS A 532 12.47 -21.13 -13.96
CA LYS A 532 11.94 -22.04 -14.96
C LYS A 532 12.11 -21.52 -16.39
N TYR A 533 12.02 -20.21 -16.61
CA TYR A 533 11.89 -19.64 -17.96
C TYR A 533 12.97 -18.66 -18.37
N VAL A 534 13.75 -18.08 -17.44
CA VAL A 534 14.76 -17.07 -17.75
C VAL A 534 16.17 -17.57 -17.45
N VAL A 535 16.44 -17.92 -16.19
CA VAL A 535 17.73 -18.42 -15.70
C VAL A 535 17.52 -19.12 -14.36
N ASN A 536 18.01 -20.36 -14.24
CA ASN A 536 18.01 -21.07 -12.97
C ASN A 536 18.98 -20.37 -12.00
N LEU A 537 18.42 -19.61 -11.05
CA LEU A 537 19.21 -18.82 -10.10
C LEU A 537 19.98 -19.71 -9.10
N ALA A 538 19.59 -20.97 -8.92
CA ALA A 538 20.31 -21.92 -8.08
C ALA A 538 21.52 -22.58 -8.77
N ASP A 539 21.72 -22.36 -10.08
CA ASP A 539 22.82 -22.95 -10.84
C ASP A 539 23.91 -21.90 -11.18
N PRO A 540 25.12 -22.01 -10.60
CA PRO A 540 26.20 -21.07 -10.86
C PRO A 540 26.66 -21.05 -12.33
N ALA A 541 26.55 -22.17 -13.06
CA ALA A 541 26.89 -22.19 -14.47
C ALA A 541 25.87 -21.41 -15.30
N ALA A 542 24.57 -21.59 -15.03
CA ALA A 542 23.50 -20.84 -15.69
C ALA A 542 23.59 -19.33 -15.42
N LEU A 543 23.88 -18.94 -14.17
CA LEU A 543 24.11 -17.53 -13.81
C LEU A 543 25.31 -16.94 -14.56
N ALA A 544 26.43 -17.66 -14.62
CA ALA A 544 27.63 -17.21 -15.33
C ALA A 544 27.38 -17.04 -16.84
N GLU A 545 26.59 -17.93 -17.44
CA GLU A 545 26.18 -17.83 -18.85
C GLU A 545 25.32 -16.59 -19.11
N LYS A 546 24.36 -16.30 -18.22
CA LYS A 546 23.42 -15.17 -18.34
C LYS A 546 23.90 -13.89 -17.64
N LYS A 547 25.17 -13.80 -17.25
CA LYS A 547 25.68 -12.69 -16.42
C LYS A 547 25.40 -11.29 -16.96
N LYS A 548 25.41 -11.09 -18.28
CA LYS A 548 25.20 -9.77 -18.90
C LYS A 548 23.80 -9.22 -18.61
N ILE A 549 22.76 -10.05 -18.78
CA ILE A 549 21.37 -9.61 -18.53
C ILE A 549 21.10 -9.45 -17.02
N LEU A 550 21.73 -10.29 -16.20
CA LEU A 550 21.64 -10.18 -14.73
C LEU A 550 22.32 -8.91 -14.22
N ILE A 551 23.54 -8.60 -14.68
CA ILE A 551 24.22 -7.33 -14.36
C ILE A 551 23.36 -6.15 -14.79
N PHE A 552 22.78 -6.20 -15.99
CA PHE A 552 21.87 -5.15 -16.45
C PHE A 552 20.72 -4.94 -15.46
N ALA A 553 19.98 -6.00 -15.11
CA ALA A 553 18.82 -5.91 -14.22
C ALA A 553 19.16 -5.53 -12.77
N PHE A 554 20.29 -6.03 -12.22
CA PHE A 554 20.63 -5.86 -10.80
C PHE A 554 21.34 -4.52 -10.53
N SER A 555 21.91 -3.89 -11.57
CA SER A 555 22.59 -2.60 -11.46
C SER A 555 21.67 -1.39 -11.66
N ARG A 556 20.40 -1.60 -12.04
CA ARG A 556 19.46 -0.48 -12.27
C ARG A 556 19.07 0.18 -10.95
N ASP A 557 18.72 1.46 -11.03
CA ASP A 557 18.05 2.18 -9.94
C ASP A 557 16.77 1.44 -9.52
N ILE A 558 16.41 1.50 -8.23
CA ILE A 558 15.23 0.78 -7.72
C ILE A 558 13.91 1.26 -8.36
N ASN A 559 13.89 2.49 -8.89
CA ASN A 559 12.79 3.10 -9.61
C ASN A 559 12.89 2.95 -11.15
N ASP A 560 13.79 2.09 -11.64
CA ASP A 560 13.82 1.67 -13.05
C ASP A 560 12.92 0.44 -13.26
N THR A 561 12.09 0.45 -14.31
CA THR A 561 11.25 -0.72 -14.66
C THR A 561 12.02 -2.01 -14.94
N MET A 562 13.27 -1.89 -15.37
CA MET A 562 14.15 -3.03 -15.64
C MET A 562 14.93 -3.48 -14.40
N HIS A 563 14.77 -2.79 -13.27
CA HIS A 563 15.27 -3.25 -11.98
C HIS A 563 14.61 -4.57 -11.61
N MET A 564 15.41 -5.56 -11.22
CA MET A 564 14.86 -6.85 -10.82
C MET A 564 14.04 -6.70 -9.52
N PRO A 565 12.71 -6.91 -9.55
CA PRO A 565 11.86 -6.58 -8.41
C PRO A 565 12.23 -7.31 -7.12
N VAL A 566 12.73 -8.54 -7.26
CA VAL A 566 13.07 -9.43 -6.14
C VAL A 566 14.27 -8.95 -5.33
N THR A 567 15.13 -8.11 -5.94
CA THR A 567 16.34 -7.59 -5.28
C THR A 567 16.07 -6.36 -4.42
N ARG A 568 14.81 -5.90 -4.36
CA ARG A 568 14.38 -4.78 -3.51
C ARG A 568 14.47 -5.10 -2.02
N ASP A 569 14.51 -6.37 -1.65
CA ASP A 569 14.54 -6.80 -0.26
C ASP A 569 15.98 -7.03 0.24
N LEU A 570 17.00 -6.88 -0.62
CA LEU A 570 18.41 -6.97 -0.23
C LEU A 570 18.99 -5.61 0.14
N SER A 571 19.91 -5.64 1.09
CA SER A 571 20.85 -4.55 1.29
C SER A 571 21.69 -4.29 0.04
N SER A 572 22.07 -3.01 -0.11
CA SER A 572 22.95 -2.58 -1.20
C SER A 572 24.26 -3.38 -1.24
N THR A 573 24.82 -3.74 -0.09
CA THR A 573 26.06 -4.54 0.03
C THR A 573 25.89 -5.99 -0.40
N LYS A 574 24.75 -6.64 -0.11
CA LYS A 574 24.40 -7.96 -0.65
C LYS A 574 24.26 -7.91 -2.17
N ARG A 575 23.52 -6.92 -2.69
CA ARG A 575 23.36 -6.71 -4.13
C ARG A 575 24.70 -6.47 -4.83
N ASN A 576 25.57 -5.63 -4.27
CA ASN A 576 26.91 -5.38 -4.79
C ASN A 576 27.78 -6.64 -4.78
N THR A 577 27.67 -7.46 -3.73
CA THR A 577 28.38 -8.75 -3.69
C THR A 577 27.93 -9.68 -4.81
N ILE A 578 26.62 -9.75 -5.09
CA ILE A 578 26.13 -10.52 -6.25
C ILE A 578 26.65 -9.94 -7.57
N LEU A 579 26.67 -8.61 -7.72
CA LEU A 579 27.24 -7.94 -8.90
C LEU A 579 28.75 -8.21 -9.06
N ASN A 580 29.52 -8.20 -7.97
CA ASN A 580 30.95 -8.51 -7.96
C ASN A 580 31.18 -9.96 -8.44
N TRP A 581 30.36 -10.90 -7.98
CA TRP A 581 30.40 -12.29 -8.46
C TRP A 581 30.05 -12.39 -9.94
N LEU A 582 28.98 -11.72 -10.40
CA LEU A 582 28.57 -11.75 -11.81
C LEU A 582 29.64 -11.17 -12.74
N ASN A 583 30.37 -10.13 -12.31
CA ASN A 583 31.46 -9.55 -13.08
C ASN A 583 32.65 -10.51 -13.23
N ASN A 584 32.97 -11.27 -12.17
CA ASN A 584 34.05 -12.25 -12.16
C ASN A 584 33.62 -13.60 -11.55
N PRO A 585 32.84 -14.44 -12.27
CA PRO A 585 32.27 -15.65 -11.68
C PRO A 585 33.33 -16.65 -11.24
N GLN A 586 33.36 -16.94 -9.94
CA GLN A 586 34.23 -17.97 -9.35
C GLN A 586 33.36 -19.11 -8.82
N ILE A 587 33.34 -20.23 -9.58
CA ILE A 587 32.53 -21.42 -9.26
C ILE A 587 33.32 -22.40 -8.38
N ALA A 588 34.65 -22.42 -8.51
CA ALA A 588 35.49 -23.32 -7.74
C ALA A 588 35.37 -23.03 -6.23
N PRO A 589 35.26 -24.06 -5.39
CA PRO A 589 35.21 -23.86 -3.94
C PRO A 589 36.54 -23.27 -3.48
N LYS A 590 36.50 -22.15 -2.76
CA LYS A 590 37.60 -21.72 -1.90
C LYS A 590 37.36 -22.35 -0.53
N THR A 591 38.42 -22.62 0.23
CA THR A 591 38.27 -22.88 1.67
C THR A 591 37.58 -21.66 2.26
N VAL A 592 36.30 -21.80 2.59
CA VAL A 592 35.46 -20.69 3.01
C VAL A 592 36.06 -20.12 4.29
N VAL A 593 36.53 -18.88 4.25
CA VAL A 593 36.58 -18.05 5.46
C VAL A 593 35.11 -17.90 5.81
N ARG A 594 34.63 -18.73 6.75
CA ARG A 594 33.24 -18.76 7.19
C ARG A 594 32.79 -17.32 7.34
N SER A 595 31.83 -16.91 6.50
CA SER A 595 31.45 -15.51 6.40
C SER A 595 31.03 -15.03 7.78
N GLU A 596 31.60 -13.91 8.22
CA GLU A 596 31.27 -13.22 9.46
C GLU A 596 29.74 -13.01 9.60
N ALA A 597 28.99 -13.03 8.50
CA ALA A 597 27.52 -13.04 8.47
C ALA A 597 26.86 -14.19 9.26
N ARG A 598 27.44 -15.40 9.30
CA ARG A 598 26.90 -16.53 10.08
C ARG A 598 27.34 -16.47 11.55
N GLU A 599 28.50 -15.89 11.83
CA GLU A 599 28.98 -15.60 13.20
C GLU A 599 28.20 -14.42 13.80
N ALA A 600 27.81 -13.43 13.00
CA ALA A 600 27.01 -12.28 13.40
C ALA A 600 25.58 -12.66 13.82
N ARG A 601 25.01 -13.76 13.32
CA ARG A 601 23.71 -14.27 13.81
C ARG A 601 23.74 -14.60 15.32
N THR A 602 24.91 -14.97 15.86
CA THR A 602 25.08 -15.19 17.32
C THR A 602 25.18 -13.90 18.13
N ALA A 603 25.33 -12.75 17.45
CA ALA A 603 25.38 -11.43 18.07
C ALA A 603 24.00 -10.77 18.21
N ASN A 604 22.94 -11.32 17.61
CA ASN A 604 21.60 -10.81 17.87
C ASN A 604 21.25 -10.98 19.34
N PRO A 605 20.65 -9.95 19.97
CA PRO A 605 20.03 -10.14 21.27
C PRO A 605 18.92 -11.20 21.16
N VAL A 606 18.66 -11.91 22.26
CA VAL A 606 17.60 -12.91 22.30
C VAL A 606 16.24 -12.21 22.17
N ALA A 607 15.46 -12.60 21.16
CA ALA A 607 14.12 -12.05 20.94
C ALA A 607 13.22 -12.22 22.19
N PRO A 608 12.30 -11.28 22.47
CA PRO A 608 11.36 -11.41 23.56
C PRO A 608 10.53 -12.68 23.43
N GLY A 609 10.77 -13.65 24.31
CA GLY A 609 10.04 -14.90 24.35
C GLY A 609 8.74 -14.76 25.12
N THR A 610 7.61 -15.12 24.51
CA THR A 610 6.41 -15.45 25.29
C THR A 610 6.49 -16.90 25.74
N ALA A 611 6.12 -17.18 26.99
CA ALA A 611 6.03 -18.56 27.48
C ALA A 611 5.08 -19.36 26.57
N LEU A 612 5.62 -20.42 25.95
CA LEU A 612 4.84 -21.27 25.07
C LEU A 612 3.83 -22.07 25.89
N THR A 613 2.59 -22.18 25.39
CA THR A 613 1.65 -23.17 25.89
C THR A 613 2.18 -24.59 25.63
N ASP A 614 1.74 -25.58 26.41
CA ASP A 614 2.09 -27.00 26.17
C ASP A 614 1.84 -27.43 24.72
N LYS A 615 0.76 -26.93 24.12
CA LYS A 615 0.38 -27.20 22.73
C LYS A 615 1.41 -26.62 21.75
N GLN A 616 1.81 -25.37 21.95
CA GLN A 616 2.83 -24.70 21.13
C GLN A 616 4.20 -25.37 21.28
N THR A 617 4.57 -25.78 22.49
CA THR A 617 5.79 -26.57 22.72
C THR A 617 5.75 -27.88 21.95
N ARG A 618 4.64 -28.65 22.04
CA ARG A 618 4.47 -29.90 21.28
C ARG A 618 4.55 -29.68 19.77
N TYR A 619 3.97 -28.60 19.25
CA TYR A 619 4.04 -28.26 17.82
C TYR A 619 5.47 -28.00 17.37
N ARG A 620 6.20 -27.16 18.11
CA ARG A 620 7.60 -26.86 17.83
C ARG A 620 8.45 -28.13 17.82
N GLU A 621 8.33 -28.97 18.85
CA GLU A 621 9.11 -30.20 18.95
C GLU A 621 8.73 -31.24 17.88
N ALA A 622 7.44 -31.34 17.51
CA ALA A 622 6.98 -32.25 16.45
C ALA A 622 7.52 -31.85 15.07
N VAL A 623 7.54 -30.56 14.75
CA VAL A 623 8.14 -30.07 13.49
C VAL A 623 9.65 -30.31 13.52
N LYS A 624 10.31 -30.01 14.64
CA LYS A 624 11.75 -30.25 14.78
C LYS A 624 12.13 -31.72 14.57
N ALA A 625 11.33 -32.65 15.10
CA ALA A 625 11.47 -34.09 14.87
C ALA A 625 11.33 -34.46 13.39
N LYS A 626 10.29 -33.95 12.74
CA LYS A 626 10.03 -34.20 11.31
C LYS A 626 11.17 -33.71 10.42
N ASN A 627 11.74 -32.55 10.75
CA ASN A 627 12.81 -31.92 9.97
C ASN A 627 14.22 -32.41 10.34
N GLY A 628 14.36 -33.43 11.19
CA GLY A 628 15.66 -33.98 11.58
C GLY A 628 16.52 -33.05 12.45
N SER A 629 15.93 -32.01 13.02
CA SER A 629 16.61 -31.02 13.88
C SER A 629 16.59 -31.36 15.37
N PHE A 630 16.28 -32.62 15.70
CA PHE A 630 16.48 -33.12 17.06
C PHE A 630 17.96 -33.01 17.41
N PRO A 631 18.36 -32.43 18.56
CA PRO A 631 19.67 -32.76 19.11
C PRO A 631 19.68 -34.27 19.22
N GLY A 632 20.60 -34.92 18.48
CA GLY A 632 20.67 -36.37 18.42
C GLY A 632 20.56 -36.93 19.84
N PHE A 633 19.81 -38.03 20.01
CA PHE A 633 19.80 -38.75 21.28
C PHE A 633 21.24 -38.84 21.76
N SER A 634 21.50 -38.33 22.98
CA SER A 634 22.80 -38.50 23.63
C SER A 634 23.20 -39.95 23.45
N ALA A 635 24.34 -40.20 22.79
CA ALA A 635 24.77 -41.55 22.45
C ALA A 635 24.62 -42.43 23.68
N THR A 636 23.61 -43.31 23.66
CA THR A 636 23.50 -44.39 24.64
C THR A 636 24.68 -45.29 24.35
N ASN A 637 25.74 -45.17 25.16
CA ASN A 637 26.98 -45.91 24.98
C ASN A 637 26.82 -47.43 25.15
N ASP A 638 25.62 -47.91 25.51
CA ASP A 638 25.33 -49.33 25.43
C ASP A 638 23.84 -49.58 25.29
N LEU A 639 23.44 -50.23 24.20
CA LEU A 639 22.04 -50.56 23.90
C LEU A 639 21.60 -51.90 24.51
N PHE A 640 22.47 -52.55 25.29
CA PHE A 640 22.29 -53.94 25.73
C PHE A 640 22.39 -54.20 27.24
N GLU A 641 22.58 -53.20 28.11
CA GLU A 641 22.72 -53.47 29.55
C GLU A 641 21.41 -53.73 30.33
N ASN A 642 20.25 -53.80 29.70
CA ASN A 642 18.99 -54.17 30.39
C ASN A 642 18.10 -55.12 29.55
N LEU A 643 18.68 -56.21 29.04
CA LEU A 643 17.95 -57.41 28.63
C LEU A 643 18.32 -58.61 29.52
#